data_AF-A0A661GH96-F1
#
_entry.id   AF-A0A661GH96-F1
#
_cell.length_a   1.000
_cell.length_b   1.000
_cell.length_c   1.000
_cell.angle_alpha   90.00
_cell.angle_beta   90.00
_cell.angle_gamma   90.00
#
_symmetry.space_group_name_H-M   'P 1'
#
loop_
_entity.id
_entity.type
_entity.pdbx_description
1 polymer ?
#
loop_
_entity_poly.entity_id
_entity_poly.type
_entity_poly.pdbx_seq_one_letter_code
_entity_poly.pdbx_strand_id
1 'polypeptide(L)'
;EIVRQKFTKLAHDVSAETPEKVAEGFLTVAVESMANAIRKITIERGEDVRDFVLCCFGGAGGQHACKVAEVLGMKKIWLHPMAGVLSAYGMGLSDIRVEKQQTAEVPFTDDELALLQPVIASLQQQCDASLAAQNVPEENRAFQVSLGLRISGSDTILDVAYDNATNMLMSFSAIYRSRFGTEPDPGQLLVATLHVEGTGIEQVFSDPLIESARENNAVSSTKMWVDDSWLDVPVYDRDKLGSGVRIDGPAIVAESNGTTVIDAGWSGLINEYGHLLLEQSGAVVSTLQETETTPDPVRLEVFNRLFMHIAEQMGTVLQSTALSVNIRERLDFSCALFDAEGRLVSNAPHMPVHLGSMGESVRSVIAACGDELGPGDAIMLNSPYNGGTHLPDITVVTPWFSDSDTPMFFLASRAHHADIGGITPGSMPSESHHIDEEGVLIDNFWLVRSGELQTEAVSRLFAAAKYPARNPRQNIADLKAQLAANQQGIRQLEKAIERYGMTTVQSYLGFVRENAATSVRRLIGSLENGQFAYELDSGEFIRARIEVDHQRQQASIDFTGTSPQSDSNFNAPEAVTRAAVLYVFRSLIREEIPMNEGCLEPLRINIPKGSMLSPAYPAAVVAGNVETSQCVTDTLYGALGALAASQGTMNNFTFGNDEVQYYETICGGAGAGPGFDGADAVHTHMTNSRMTDVEVFEQNFPVMVESFAIRKGSGGAGKWHGGDGSVRKLKFVEPVEAAILSNHRRIAPFGMDGGESAKTGTNTVIRNNGKLEKLSATVTVKLAAGDVIIIETPGGGGFGAKN
;
A
#
# COMPACT_ATOMS: atom_id res chain seq x y z
N GLU A 1 35.42 2.43 20.92
CA GLU A 1 36.40 1.77 20.04
C GLU A 1 35.77 0.82 19.01
N ILE A 2 35.15 -0.30 19.40
CA ILE A 2 34.53 -1.25 18.45
C ILE A 2 33.52 -0.59 17.48
N VAL A 3 32.67 0.31 18.00
CA VAL A 3 31.70 1.07 17.18
C VAL A 3 32.42 1.88 16.10
N ARG A 4 33.49 2.59 16.46
CA ARG A 4 34.29 3.38 15.52
C ARG A 4 34.91 2.49 14.44
N GLN A 5 35.51 1.37 14.83
CA GLN A 5 36.10 0.40 13.89
C GLN A 5 35.08 -0.14 12.88
N LYS A 6 33.85 -0.45 13.33
CA LYS A 6 32.77 -0.89 12.45
C LYS A 6 32.33 0.20 11.48
N PHE A 7 32.17 1.44 11.95
CA PHE A 7 31.86 2.57 11.06
C PHE A 7 33.00 2.90 10.10
N THR A 8 34.27 2.76 10.50
CA THR A 8 35.42 2.94 9.60
C THR A 8 35.41 1.91 8.49
N LYS A 9 35.12 0.64 8.82
CA LYS A 9 34.96 -0.40 7.81
C LYS A 9 33.79 -0.08 6.87
N LEU A 10 32.64 0.30 7.43
CA LEU A 10 31.47 0.61 6.63
C LEU A 10 31.70 1.81 5.70
N ALA A 11 32.36 2.87 6.17
CA ALA A 11 32.73 4.03 5.36
C ALA A 11 33.61 3.64 4.16
N HIS A 12 34.54 2.70 4.35
CA HIS A 12 35.31 2.14 3.25
C HIS A 12 34.42 1.35 2.28
N ASP A 13 33.53 0.50 2.79
CA ASP A 13 32.65 -0.35 1.97
C ASP A 13 31.66 0.48 1.12
N VAL A 14 31.20 1.62 1.62
CA VAL A 14 30.26 2.52 0.92
C VAL A 14 30.94 3.74 0.26
N SER A 15 32.27 3.80 0.26
CA SER A 15 33.06 4.93 -0.29
C SER A 15 32.69 6.31 0.28
N ALA A 16 32.33 6.38 1.56
CA ALA A 16 32.07 7.64 2.26
C ALA A 16 33.38 8.27 2.79
N GLU A 17 33.39 9.61 2.96
CA GLU A 17 34.60 10.35 3.35
C GLU A 17 35.09 10.03 4.77
N THR A 18 34.20 9.88 5.75
CA THR A 18 34.57 9.63 7.16
C THR A 18 33.58 8.68 7.85
N PRO A 19 34.03 7.91 8.87
CA PRO A 19 33.12 7.11 9.68
C PRO A 19 32.10 7.93 10.46
N GLU A 20 32.44 9.16 10.83
CA GLU A 20 31.54 10.11 11.48
C GLU A 20 30.36 10.50 10.56
N LYS A 21 30.62 10.79 9.28
CA LYS A 21 29.57 11.05 8.28
C LYS A 21 28.63 9.87 8.08
N VAL A 22 29.15 8.64 8.05
CA VAL A 22 28.31 7.44 7.96
C VAL A 22 27.42 7.31 9.20
N ALA A 23 27.97 7.52 10.40
CA ALA A 23 27.19 7.47 11.64
C ALA A 23 26.09 8.53 11.69
N GLU A 24 26.38 9.76 11.24
CA GLU A 24 25.40 10.82 11.09
C GLU A 24 24.31 10.46 10.05
N GLY A 25 24.69 9.83 8.93
CA GLY A 25 23.74 9.33 7.94
C GLY A 25 22.74 8.32 8.49
N PHE A 26 23.17 7.42 9.38
CA PHE A 26 22.25 6.51 10.09
C PHE A 26 21.24 7.28 10.94
N LEU A 27 21.66 8.37 11.62
CA LEU A 27 20.74 9.22 12.38
C LEU A 27 19.75 9.90 11.45
N THR A 28 20.20 10.45 10.32
CA THR A 28 19.34 11.10 9.32
C THR A 28 18.28 10.15 8.77
N VAL A 29 18.66 8.93 8.37
CA VAL A 29 17.71 7.92 7.88
C VAL A 29 16.71 7.51 8.96
N ALA A 30 17.17 7.31 10.21
CA ALA A 30 16.30 6.97 11.33
C ALA A 30 15.30 8.09 11.65
N VAL A 31 15.76 9.35 11.65
CA VAL A 31 14.92 10.54 11.88
C VAL A 31 13.84 10.65 10.80
N GLU A 32 14.19 10.53 9.52
CA GLU A 32 13.22 10.56 8.42
C GLU A 32 12.22 9.40 8.52
N SER A 33 12.68 8.19 8.88
CA SER A 33 11.79 7.03 9.11
C SER A 33 10.79 7.27 10.24
N MET A 34 11.25 7.77 11.39
CA MET A 34 10.38 8.12 12.53
C MET A 34 9.39 9.23 12.18
N ALA A 35 9.84 10.29 11.51
CA ALA A 35 8.98 11.38 11.08
C ALA A 35 7.92 10.91 10.08
N ASN A 36 8.27 10.03 9.15
CA ASN A 36 7.32 9.46 8.19
C ASN A 36 6.25 8.59 8.87
N ALA A 37 6.63 7.78 9.86
CA ALA A 37 5.68 7.00 10.64
C ALA A 37 4.69 7.89 11.41
N ILE A 38 5.18 8.98 12.03
CA ILE A 38 4.33 9.96 12.72
C ILE A 38 3.38 10.63 11.72
N ARG A 39 3.89 11.13 10.58
CA ARG A 39 3.07 11.77 9.53
C ARG A 39 1.97 10.85 9.02
N LYS A 40 2.27 9.58 8.78
CA LYS A 40 1.29 8.60 8.29
C LYS A 40 0.09 8.52 9.23
N ILE A 41 0.34 8.32 10.53
CA ILE A 41 -0.72 8.20 11.54
C ILE A 41 -1.52 9.51 11.67
N THR A 42 -0.85 10.66 11.63
CA THR A 42 -1.52 11.96 11.81
C THR A 42 -2.34 12.36 10.58
N ILE A 43 -1.88 12.02 9.37
CA ILE A 43 -2.63 12.23 8.12
C ILE A 43 -3.85 11.30 8.07
N GLU A 44 -3.71 10.03 8.48
CA GLU A 44 -4.86 9.11 8.60
C GLU A 44 -5.96 9.66 9.52
N ARG A 45 -5.58 10.51 10.49
CA ARG A 45 -6.47 11.21 11.43
C ARG A 45 -6.91 12.61 10.97
N GLY A 46 -6.34 13.15 9.89
CA GLY A 46 -6.68 14.49 9.37
C GLY A 46 -6.12 15.67 10.20
N GLU A 47 -5.04 15.46 10.94
CA GLU A 47 -4.46 16.44 11.87
C GLU A 47 -3.16 17.08 11.31
N ASP A 48 -2.95 18.38 11.55
CA ASP A 48 -1.69 19.05 11.22
C ASP A 48 -0.66 18.88 12.34
N VAL A 49 0.40 18.11 12.05
CA VAL A 49 1.47 17.82 13.01
C VAL A 49 2.13 19.04 13.62
N ARG A 50 2.12 20.19 12.93
CA ARG A 50 2.83 21.40 13.37
C ARG A 50 2.20 22.06 14.59
N ASP A 51 0.93 21.76 14.85
CA ASP A 51 0.17 22.32 15.97
C ASP A 51 0.39 21.54 17.29
N PHE A 52 1.09 20.40 17.23
CA PHE A 52 1.33 19.53 18.38
C PHE A 52 2.67 19.81 19.08
N VAL A 53 2.79 19.28 20.30
CA VAL A 53 4.05 19.16 21.04
C VAL A 53 4.56 17.73 20.90
N LEU A 54 5.82 17.56 20.50
CA LEU A 54 6.43 16.23 20.42
C LEU A 54 6.73 15.70 21.83
N CYS A 55 5.96 14.72 22.31
CA CYS A 55 6.28 13.99 23.52
C CYS A 55 7.37 12.94 23.20
N CYS A 56 8.57 13.15 23.71
CA CYS A 56 9.69 12.25 23.44
C CYS A 56 9.98 11.33 24.64
N PHE A 57 10.10 10.02 24.37
CA PHE A 57 10.30 9.00 25.40
C PHE A 57 11.11 7.80 24.87
N GLY A 58 11.48 6.89 25.78
CA GLY A 58 12.35 5.75 25.52
C GLY A 58 13.84 6.12 25.62
N GLY A 59 14.70 5.12 25.81
CA GLY A 59 16.12 5.34 26.09
C GLY A 59 16.90 6.07 24.99
N ALA A 60 16.45 5.97 23.73
CA ALA A 60 17.06 6.65 22.59
C ALA A 60 16.27 7.89 22.11
N GLY A 61 15.07 8.15 22.65
CA GLY A 61 14.18 9.20 22.14
C GLY A 61 14.85 10.58 22.16
N GLY A 62 15.46 10.94 23.30
CA GLY A 62 16.12 12.23 23.49
C GLY A 62 17.27 12.51 22.51
N GLN A 63 17.85 11.49 21.87
CA GLN A 63 18.88 11.67 20.84
C GLN A 63 18.30 12.19 19.53
N HIS A 64 17.04 11.87 19.22
CA HIS A 64 16.42 12.16 17.93
C HIS A 64 15.41 13.31 17.98
N ALA A 65 15.07 13.78 19.19
CA ALA A 65 13.91 14.62 19.44
C ALA A 65 13.89 15.91 18.60
N CYS A 66 14.97 16.70 18.64
CA CYS A 66 15.09 17.96 17.90
C CYS A 66 15.01 17.74 16.38
N LYS A 67 15.82 16.83 15.83
CA LYS A 67 15.81 16.53 14.39
C LYS A 67 14.46 15.99 13.90
N VAL A 68 13.79 15.11 14.66
CA VAL A 68 12.44 14.62 14.31
C VAL A 68 11.43 15.76 14.31
N ALA A 69 11.46 16.63 15.33
CA ALA A 69 10.58 17.79 15.39
C ALA A 69 10.81 18.74 14.21
N GLU A 70 12.06 18.98 13.80
CA GLU A 70 12.41 19.79 12.63
C GLU A 70 11.85 19.21 11.34
N VAL A 71 12.04 17.91 11.10
CA VAL A 71 11.47 17.23 9.93
C VAL A 71 9.94 17.36 9.91
N LEU A 72 9.30 17.27 11.07
CA LEU A 72 7.84 17.41 11.20
C LEU A 72 7.35 18.87 11.17
N GLY A 73 8.26 19.85 11.24
CA GLY A 73 7.91 21.26 11.39
C GLY A 73 7.30 21.61 12.76
N MET A 74 7.47 20.75 13.76
CA MET A 74 7.06 20.98 15.14
C MET A 74 8.05 21.91 15.84
N LYS A 75 7.54 22.83 16.66
CA LYS A 75 8.37 23.86 17.33
C LYS A 75 8.65 23.58 18.80
N LYS A 76 7.99 22.57 19.36
CA LYS A 76 7.99 22.27 20.79
C LYS A 76 8.16 20.79 21.05
N ILE A 77 9.01 20.46 22.02
CA ILE A 77 9.26 19.10 22.49
C ILE A 77 9.09 19.10 24.00
N TRP A 78 8.47 18.04 24.52
CA TRP A 78 8.32 17.80 25.94
C TRP A 78 8.96 16.47 26.31
N LEU A 79 9.84 16.48 27.32
CA LEU A 79 10.41 15.28 27.93
C LEU A 79 10.18 15.26 29.43
N HIS A 80 9.59 14.18 29.91
CA HIS A 80 9.39 13.91 31.33
C HIS A 80 10.71 13.49 32.01
N PRO A 81 10.95 13.76 33.32
CA PRO A 81 12.12 13.25 34.06
C PRO A 81 12.33 11.73 33.94
N MET A 82 11.24 11.00 33.69
CA MET A 82 11.25 9.54 33.52
C MET A 82 11.09 9.13 32.05
N ALA A 83 11.46 9.96 31.07
CA ALA A 83 11.24 9.70 29.64
C ALA A 83 11.74 8.31 29.21
N GLY A 84 12.91 7.88 29.71
CA GLY A 84 13.49 6.57 29.44
C GLY A 84 12.64 5.36 29.88
N VAL A 85 11.75 5.55 30.87
CA VAL A 85 10.85 4.53 31.43
C VAL A 85 9.38 4.99 31.46
N LEU A 86 9.01 5.92 30.57
CA LEU A 86 7.72 6.60 30.60
C LEU A 86 6.54 5.63 30.46
N SER A 87 6.71 4.51 29.76
CA SER A 87 5.68 3.48 29.65
C SER A 87 5.34 2.85 30.99
N ALA A 88 6.33 2.54 31.83
CA ALA A 88 6.10 1.98 33.17
C ALA A 88 5.45 3.00 34.09
N TYR A 89 5.86 4.26 33.97
CA TYR A 89 5.23 5.38 34.67
C TYR A 89 3.76 5.54 34.27
N GLY A 90 3.47 5.57 32.96
CA GLY A 90 2.12 5.67 32.41
C GLY A 90 1.22 4.50 32.81
N MET A 91 1.73 3.27 32.87
CA MET A 91 0.99 2.10 33.37
C MET A 91 0.60 2.25 34.85
N GLY A 92 1.41 2.91 35.67
CA GLY A 92 1.09 3.17 37.08
C GLY A 92 0.09 4.31 37.29
N LEU A 93 -0.11 5.17 36.27
CA LEU A 93 -1.02 6.31 36.29
C LEU A 93 -2.29 6.11 35.46
N SER A 94 -2.37 5.05 34.67
CA SER A 94 -3.47 4.84 33.74
C SER A 94 -4.75 4.49 34.49
N ASP A 95 -5.83 5.23 34.20
CA ASP A 95 -7.16 4.88 34.66
C ASP A 95 -7.58 3.49 34.17
N ILE A 96 -8.41 2.81 34.96
CA ILE A 96 -9.03 1.55 34.55
C ILE A 96 -10.10 1.87 33.50
N ARG A 97 -9.95 1.35 32.28
CA ARG A 97 -10.93 1.53 31.20
C ARG A 97 -11.63 0.22 30.86
N VAL A 98 -12.93 0.31 30.62
CA VAL A 98 -13.76 -0.78 30.10
C VAL A 98 -14.52 -0.27 28.89
N GLU A 99 -14.37 -0.96 27.77
CA GLU A 99 -15.10 -0.68 26.54
C GLU A 99 -16.15 -1.75 26.29
N LYS A 100 -17.35 -1.33 25.87
CA LYS A 100 -18.42 -2.19 25.38
C LYS A 100 -18.92 -1.63 24.05
N GLN A 101 -19.04 -2.50 23.07
CA GLN A 101 -19.45 -2.14 21.73
C GLN A 101 -20.55 -3.07 21.23
N GLN A 102 -21.45 -2.54 20.41
CA GLN A 102 -22.46 -3.33 19.68
C GLN A 102 -22.69 -2.76 18.28
N THR A 103 -22.82 -3.64 17.28
CA THR A 103 -23.23 -3.29 15.92
C THR A 103 -24.73 -2.94 15.87
N ALA A 104 -25.08 -1.86 15.18
CA ALA A 104 -26.46 -1.39 15.03
C ALA A 104 -26.93 -1.49 13.56
N GLU A 105 -26.17 -0.94 12.62
CA GLU A 105 -26.47 -0.93 11.18
C GLU A 105 -27.86 -0.41 10.83
N VAL A 106 -28.20 0.79 11.36
CA VAL A 106 -29.49 1.46 11.15
C VAL A 106 -29.33 2.84 10.51
N PRO A 107 -30.33 3.35 9.76
CA PRO A 107 -30.32 4.71 9.24
C PRO A 107 -30.12 5.77 10.32
N PHE A 108 -29.32 6.80 10.03
CA PHE A 108 -29.14 7.96 10.90
C PHE A 108 -30.37 8.88 10.84
N THR A 109 -31.40 8.55 11.63
CA THR A 109 -32.64 9.32 11.75
C THR A 109 -33.02 9.49 13.22
N ASP A 110 -33.80 10.53 13.55
CA ASP A 110 -34.22 10.79 14.93
C ASP A 110 -35.00 9.60 15.54
N ASP A 111 -35.82 8.92 14.74
CA ASP A 111 -36.61 7.76 15.18
C ASP A 111 -35.71 6.57 15.54
N GLU A 112 -34.71 6.24 14.69
CA GLU A 112 -33.76 5.16 14.95
C GLU A 112 -32.85 5.49 16.14
N LEU A 113 -32.38 6.74 16.25
CA LEU A 113 -31.56 7.18 17.39
C LEU A 113 -32.31 7.04 18.73
N ALA A 114 -33.63 7.25 18.75
CA ALA A 114 -34.45 7.02 19.93
C ALA A 114 -34.53 5.53 20.32
N LEU A 115 -34.57 4.63 19.33
CA LEU A 115 -34.58 3.17 19.54
C LEU A 115 -33.24 2.63 20.06
N LEU A 116 -32.13 3.34 19.85
CA LEU A 116 -30.81 2.94 20.34
C LEU A 116 -30.57 3.29 21.82
N GLN A 117 -31.36 4.19 22.41
CA GLN A 117 -31.17 4.61 23.81
C GLN A 117 -31.18 3.46 24.84
N PRO A 118 -32.10 2.46 24.77
CA PRO A 118 -32.08 1.32 25.68
C PRO A 118 -30.84 0.45 25.52
N VAL A 119 -30.31 0.34 24.29
CA VAL A 119 -29.10 -0.43 23.99
C VAL A 119 -27.88 0.26 24.60
N ILE A 120 -27.75 1.58 24.41
CA ILE A 120 -26.70 2.41 25.02
C ILE A 120 -26.74 2.27 26.55
N ALA A 121 -27.92 2.37 27.16
CA ALA A 121 -28.08 2.21 28.61
C ALA A 121 -27.65 0.81 29.09
N SER A 122 -27.94 -0.24 28.30
CA SER A 122 -27.49 -1.60 28.61
C SER A 122 -25.97 -1.75 28.52
N LEU A 123 -25.33 -1.19 27.49
CA LEU A 123 -23.87 -1.20 27.35
C LEU A 123 -23.20 -0.44 28.51
N GLN A 124 -23.74 0.71 28.89
CA GLN A 124 -23.27 1.49 30.03
C GLN A 124 -23.38 0.69 31.34
N GLN A 125 -24.49 0.00 31.57
CA GLN A 125 -24.66 -0.87 32.73
C GLN A 125 -23.62 -2.01 32.74
N GLN A 126 -23.26 -2.56 31.58
CA GLN A 126 -22.22 -3.58 31.46
C GLN A 126 -20.82 -3.01 31.75
N CYS A 127 -20.51 -1.79 31.31
CA CYS A 127 -19.28 -1.09 31.69
C CYS A 127 -19.23 -0.87 33.20
N ASP A 128 -20.32 -0.37 33.79
CA ASP A 128 -20.42 -0.10 35.22
C ASP A 128 -20.20 -1.36 36.07
N ALA A 129 -20.86 -2.47 35.70
CA ALA A 129 -20.68 -3.75 36.37
C ALA A 129 -19.22 -4.27 36.27
N SER A 130 -18.54 -4.02 35.14
CA SER A 130 -17.15 -4.43 34.93
C SER A 130 -16.16 -3.58 35.73
N LEU A 131 -16.41 -2.27 35.87
CA LEU A 131 -15.63 -1.39 36.75
C LEU A 131 -15.87 -1.73 38.22
N ALA A 132 -17.11 -2.05 38.60
CA ALA A 132 -17.45 -2.51 39.95
C ALA A 132 -16.71 -3.80 40.33
N ALA A 133 -16.63 -4.77 39.41
CA ALA A 133 -15.90 -6.02 39.62
C ALA A 133 -14.39 -5.81 39.84
N GLN A 134 -13.86 -4.67 39.40
CA GLN A 134 -12.47 -4.26 39.61
C GLN A 134 -12.29 -3.37 40.85
N ASN A 135 -13.33 -3.21 41.68
CA ASN A 135 -13.35 -2.41 42.92
C ASN A 135 -13.21 -0.90 42.72
N VAL A 136 -13.53 -0.37 41.53
CA VAL A 136 -13.61 1.09 41.31
C VAL A 136 -14.85 1.63 42.03
N PRO A 137 -14.76 2.64 42.93
CA PRO A 137 -15.92 3.24 43.59
C PRO A 137 -16.89 3.92 42.60
N GLU A 138 -18.19 3.95 42.89
CA GLU A 138 -19.21 4.51 41.99
C GLU A 138 -18.96 5.98 41.67
N GLU A 139 -18.54 6.76 42.67
CA GLU A 139 -18.20 8.18 42.55
C GLU A 139 -16.99 8.47 41.63
N ASN A 140 -16.18 7.44 41.33
CA ASN A 140 -15.00 7.54 40.49
C ASN A 140 -15.23 6.98 39.07
N ARG A 141 -16.45 6.56 38.73
CA ARG A 141 -16.77 6.02 37.40
C ARG A 141 -17.36 7.12 36.53
N ALA A 142 -16.76 7.31 35.36
CA ALA A 142 -17.27 8.17 34.30
C ALA A 142 -17.59 7.32 33.06
N PHE A 143 -18.61 7.70 32.30
CA PHE A 143 -18.99 7.01 31.07
C PHE A 143 -19.04 8.00 29.91
N GLN A 144 -18.46 7.61 28.78
CA GLN A 144 -18.56 8.32 27.52
C GLN A 144 -19.22 7.40 26.49
N VAL A 145 -20.12 7.98 25.70
CA VAL A 145 -20.83 7.27 24.64
C VAL A 145 -20.44 7.91 23.31
N SER A 146 -20.08 7.08 22.34
CA SER A 146 -19.86 7.49 20.96
C SER A 146 -20.63 6.59 20.00
N LEU A 147 -20.97 7.14 18.84
CA LEU A 147 -21.54 6.41 17.73
C LEU A 147 -20.51 6.35 16.61
N GLY A 148 -20.30 5.16 16.05
CA GLY A 148 -19.62 5.01 14.78
C GLY A 148 -20.59 5.29 13.64
N LEU A 149 -20.40 6.39 12.92
CA LEU A 149 -21.20 6.76 11.76
C LEU A 149 -20.46 6.45 10.46
N ARG A 150 -21.19 6.06 9.42
CA ARG A 150 -20.63 5.83 8.08
C ARG A 150 -21.62 6.23 6.99
N ILE A 151 -21.12 6.46 5.78
CA ILE A 151 -21.96 6.61 4.59
C ILE A 151 -22.35 5.23 4.06
N SER A 152 -23.59 5.07 3.61
CA SER A 152 -24.06 3.84 2.97
C SER A 152 -23.15 3.46 1.79
N GLY A 153 -22.66 2.22 1.79
CA GLY A 153 -21.66 1.73 0.81
C GLY A 153 -20.19 2.07 1.17
N SER A 154 -19.96 2.86 2.22
CA SER A 154 -18.65 3.06 2.84
C SER A 154 -18.50 2.18 4.08
N ASP A 155 -17.37 1.50 4.25
CA ASP A 155 -17.04 0.80 5.50
C ASP A 155 -16.22 1.68 6.45
N THR A 156 -15.91 2.92 6.04
CA THR A 156 -15.18 3.85 6.90
C THR A 156 -16.10 4.40 7.98
N ILE A 157 -15.95 3.86 9.18
CA ILE A 157 -16.62 4.32 10.39
C ILE A 157 -15.84 5.50 10.97
N LEU A 158 -16.54 6.60 11.23
CA LEU A 158 -16.04 7.76 11.94
C LEU A 158 -16.81 7.89 13.25
N ASP A 159 -16.07 7.84 14.36
CA ASP A 159 -16.66 7.99 15.69
C ASP A 159 -17.02 9.46 15.96
N VAL A 160 -18.24 9.67 16.45
CA VAL A 160 -18.72 10.95 16.96
C VAL A 160 -19.23 10.78 18.39
N ALA A 161 -19.02 11.79 19.23
CA ALA A 161 -19.62 11.80 20.57
C ALA A 161 -21.15 11.75 20.46
N TYR A 162 -21.80 10.94 21.30
CA TYR A 162 -23.25 10.83 21.31
C TYR A 162 -23.90 12.13 21.82
N ASP A 163 -24.72 12.74 20.97
CA ASP A 163 -25.46 13.98 21.25
C ASP A 163 -26.76 13.96 20.41
N ASN A 164 -27.45 15.09 20.27
CA ASN A 164 -28.54 15.26 19.33
C ASN A 164 -28.05 15.12 17.88
N ALA A 165 -28.96 14.71 16.98
CA ALA A 165 -28.63 14.41 15.58
C ALA A 165 -27.93 15.56 14.84
N THR A 166 -28.29 16.81 15.14
CA THR A 166 -27.68 18.00 14.50
C THR A 166 -26.19 18.12 14.85
N ASN A 167 -25.85 18.00 16.13
CA ASN A 167 -24.46 18.10 16.60
C ASN A 167 -23.60 16.92 16.10
N MET A 168 -24.17 15.71 16.09
CA MET A 168 -23.50 14.53 15.56
C MET A 168 -23.23 14.66 14.06
N LEU A 169 -24.21 15.12 13.27
CA LEU A 169 -24.04 15.38 11.84
C LEU A 169 -22.98 16.45 11.57
N MET A 170 -22.98 17.56 12.32
CA MET A 170 -21.95 18.59 12.18
C MET A 170 -20.54 18.04 12.49
N SER A 171 -20.41 17.25 13.54
CA SER A 171 -19.13 16.63 13.94
C SER A 171 -18.66 15.64 12.88
N PHE A 172 -19.55 14.76 12.41
CA PHE A 172 -19.26 13.83 11.32
C PHE A 172 -18.83 14.57 10.05
N SER A 173 -19.58 15.58 9.61
CA SER A 173 -19.25 16.36 8.41
C SER A 173 -17.91 17.08 8.52
N ALA A 174 -17.56 17.59 9.70
CA ALA A 174 -16.25 18.20 9.94
C ALA A 174 -15.10 17.18 9.81
N ILE A 175 -15.23 16.02 10.46
CA ILE A 175 -14.25 14.93 10.38
C ILE A 175 -14.15 14.42 8.94
N TYR A 176 -15.29 14.18 8.29
CA TYR A 176 -15.39 13.70 6.91
C TYR A 176 -14.74 14.67 5.92
N ARG A 177 -14.99 15.98 6.05
CA ARG A 177 -14.37 17.00 5.19
C ARG A 177 -12.88 17.12 5.42
N SER A 178 -12.41 17.08 6.67
CA SER A 178 -10.98 17.11 6.97
C SER A 178 -10.26 15.91 6.35
N ARG A 179 -10.86 14.72 6.48
CA ARG A 179 -10.25 13.46 6.03
C ARG A 179 -10.32 13.24 4.52
N PHE A 180 -11.44 13.63 3.89
CA PHE A 180 -11.73 13.28 2.49
C PHE A 180 -11.85 14.48 1.53
N GLY A 181 -11.87 15.71 2.05
CA GLY A 181 -11.94 16.94 1.25
C GLY A 181 -13.29 17.22 0.59
N THR A 182 -14.34 16.45 0.91
CA THR A 182 -15.69 16.56 0.34
C THR A 182 -16.75 16.64 1.43
N GLU A 183 -17.94 17.14 1.12
CA GLU A 183 -19.10 17.03 2.03
C GLU A 183 -19.73 15.64 1.94
N PRO A 184 -20.14 15.04 3.08
CA PRO A 184 -20.95 13.83 3.06
C PRO A 184 -22.39 14.13 2.62
N ASP A 185 -23.08 13.14 2.05
CA ASP A 185 -24.53 13.19 1.82
C ASP A 185 -25.27 12.77 3.11
N PRO A 186 -25.97 13.69 3.79
CA PRO A 186 -26.69 13.36 5.02
C PRO A 186 -27.75 12.26 4.84
N GLY A 187 -28.32 12.13 3.64
CA GLY A 187 -29.36 11.13 3.35
C GLY A 187 -28.84 9.69 3.30
N GLN A 188 -27.52 9.50 3.34
CA GLN A 188 -26.88 8.20 3.27
C GLN A 188 -26.19 7.79 4.59
N LEU A 189 -26.31 8.57 5.66
CA LEU A 189 -25.67 8.20 6.93
C LEU A 189 -26.34 6.99 7.60
N LEU A 190 -25.50 6.11 8.12
CA LEU A 190 -25.86 4.95 8.95
C LEU A 190 -25.15 5.05 10.30
N VAL A 191 -25.81 4.58 11.35
CA VAL A 191 -25.18 4.24 12.64
C VAL A 191 -24.68 2.81 12.53
N ALA A 192 -23.36 2.65 12.38
CA ALA A 192 -22.74 1.34 12.24
C ALA A 192 -22.57 0.67 13.60
N THR A 193 -22.03 1.41 14.58
CA THR A 193 -21.66 0.88 15.90
C THR A 193 -22.05 1.82 17.02
N LEU A 194 -22.35 1.24 18.17
CA LEU A 194 -22.51 1.92 19.45
C LEU A 194 -21.30 1.59 20.31
N HIS A 195 -20.66 2.59 20.90
CA HIS A 195 -19.53 2.40 21.78
C HIS A 195 -19.76 3.12 23.12
N VAL A 196 -19.53 2.41 24.22
CA VAL A 196 -19.54 2.97 25.57
C VAL A 196 -18.21 2.66 26.24
N GLU A 197 -17.50 3.71 26.60
CA GLU A 197 -16.28 3.64 27.40
C GLU A 197 -16.60 4.04 28.84
N GLY A 198 -16.30 3.15 29.79
CA GLY A 198 -16.32 3.43 31.21
C GLY A 198 -14.90 3.60 31.74
N THR A 199 -14.66 4.69 32.47
CA THR A 199 -13.35 5.02 33.05
C THR A 199 -13.46 5.09 34.56
N GLY A 200 -12.62 4.33 35.26
CA GLY A 200 -12.41 4.39 36.70
C GLY A 200 -11.24 5.31 37.04
N ILE A 201 -11.55 6.51 37.54
CA ILE A 201 -10.56 7.55 37.81
C ILE A 201 -9.91 7.29 39.17
N GLU A 202 -8.66 6.82 39.17
CA GLU A 202 -7.89 6.51 40.38
C GLU A 202 -6.97 7.68 40.75
N GLN A 203 -7.50 8.70 41.46
CA GLN A 203 -6.78 9.90 41.92
C GLN A 203 -6.06 10.72 40.82
N VAL A 204 -6.32 12.03 40.80
CA VAL A 204 -5.55 12.96 39.94
C VAL A 204 -4.12 13.05 40.47
N PHE A 205 -3.19 12.33 39.83
CA PHE A 205 -1.78 12.42 40.13
C PHE A 205 -1.19 13.72 39.54
N SER A 206 -0.37 14.41 40.32
CA SER A 206 0.42 15.55 39.86
C SER A 206 1.89 15.29 40.15
N ASP A 207 2.75 15.61 39.18
CA ASP A 207 4.20 15.58 39.39
C ASP A 207 4.60 16.48 40.57
N PRO A 208 5.58 16.07 41.38
CA PRO A 208 6.05 16.89 42.49
C PRO A 208 6.78 18.14 41.97
N LEU A 209 6.61 19.26 42.68
CA LEU A 209 7.38 20.47 42.41
C LEU A 209 8.85 20.27 42.77
N ILE A 210 9.75 20.75 41.92
CA ILE A 210 11.20 20.78 42.19
C ILE A 210 11.65 22.18 42.62
N GLU A 211 12.74 22.24 43.39
CA GLU A 211 13.30 23.52 43.83
C GLU A 211 13.88 24.32 42.63
N SER A 212 13.81 25.65 42.71
CA SER A 212 14.51 26.52 41.75
C SER A 212 16.03 26.38 41.90
N ALA A 213 16.74 26.35 40.77
CA ALA A 213 18.19 26.15 40.80
C ALA A 213 18.93 27.32 41.48
N ARG A 214 19.98 27.00 42.26
CA ARG A 214 20.91 28.00 42.80
C ARG A 214 22.10 28.27 41.85
N GLU A 215 22.48 27.30 41.03
CA GLU A 215 23.54 27.39 40.01
C GLU A 215 23.19 26.53 38.77
N ASN A 216 23.62 26.94 37.58
CA ASN A 216 23.37 26.25 36.30
C ASN A 216 24.70 25.98 35.56
N ASN A 217 25.55 25.13 36.13
CA ASN A 217 26.86 24.83 35.57
C ASN A 217 26.86 23.45 34.90
N ALA A 218 27.44 23.37 33.70
CA ALA A 218 27.73 22.09 33.07
C ALA A 218 28.64 21.25 34.00
N VAL A 219 28.36 19.96 34.12
CA VAL A 219 29.16 19.05 34.96
C VAL A 219 30.45 18.61 34.27
N SER A 220 30.48 18.67 32.94
CA SER A 220 31.66 18.41 32.11
C SER A 220 31.45 18.94 30.69
N SER A 221 32.43 18.74 29.80
CA SER A 221 32.29 18.91 28.35
C SER A 221 32.81 17.67 27.62
N THR A 222 32.29 17.41 26.42
CA THR A 222 32.72 16.29 25.56
C THR A 222 32.73 16.69 24.10
N LYS A 223 33.39 15.90 23.25
CA LYS A 223 33.37 16.11 21.80
C LYS A 223 32.14 15.46 21.18
N MET A 224 31.40 16.20 20.37
CA MET A 224 30.26 15.74 19.58
C MET A 224 30.46 16.14 18.12
N TRP A 225 30.14 15.24 17.19
CA TRP A 225 30.11 15.54 15.76
C TRP A 225 28.75 16.14 15.41
N VAL A 226 28.75 17.33 14.83
CA VAL A 226 27.56 18.07 14.41
C VAL A 226 27.88 18.80 13.10
N ASP A 227 27.05 18.63 12.09
CA ASP A 227 27.12 19.35 10.81
C ASP A 227 28.56 19.38 10.25
N ASP A 228 29.14 18.19 10.04
CA ASP A 228 30.48 17.99 9.51
C ASP A 228 31.66 18.51 10.35
N SER A 229 31.44 18.77 11.65
CA SER A 229 32.50 19.28 12.53
C SER A 229 32.46 18.69 13.95
N TRP A 230 33.63 18.58 14.57
CA TRP A 230 33.74 18.24 16.00
C TRP A 230 33.62 19.50 16.85
N LEU A 231 32.63 19.53 17.74
CA LEU A 231 32.40 20.60 18.70
C LEU A 231 32.61 20.09 20.13
N ASP A 232 33.18 20.93 21.00
CA ASP A 232 33.19 20.69 22.44
C ASP A 232 31.84 21.17 23.01
N VAL A 233 30.98 20.23 23.40
CA VAL A 233 29.63 20.50 23.90
C VAL A 233 29.56 20.34 25.42
N PRO A 234 28.84 21.23 26.13
CA PRO A 234 28.61 21.07 27.56
C PRO A 234 27.72 19.88 27.85
N VAL A 235 28.04 19.16 28.92
CA VAL A 235 27.23 18.06 29.45
C VAL A 235 26.62 18.49 30.77
N TYR A 236 25.31 18.42 30.85
CA TYR A 236 24.52 18.67 32.05
C TYR A 236 24.04 17.35 32.63
N ASP A 237 24.02 17.28 33.95
CA ASP A 237 23.44 16.16 34.70
C ASP A 237 22.01 16.53 35.06
N ARG A 238 21.04 15.78 34.52
CA ARG A 238 19.61 16.09 34.64
C ARG A 238 19.17 16.28 36.09
N ASP A 239 19.67 15.44 36.99
CA ASP A 239 19.26 15.38 38.39
C ASP A 239 19.78 16.58 39.21
N LYS A 240 20.69 17.38 38.65
CA LYS A 240 21.25 18.59 39.27
C LYS A 240 20.60 19.88 38.79
N LEU A 241 19.71 19.82 37.82
CA LEU A 241 19.03 20.99 37.27
C LEU A 241 17.77 21.30 38.07
N GLY A 242 17.64 22.54 38.56
CA GLY A 242 16.43 23.02 39.21
C GLY A 242 15.46 23.71 38.24
N SER A 243 14.26 24.02 38.72
CA SER A 243 13.24 24.76 37.96
C SER A 243 13.75 26.13 37.50
N GLY A 244 13.37 26.54 36.28
CA GLY A 244 13.72 27.80 35.64
C GLY A 244 15.06 27.80 34.90
N VAL A 245 15.82 26.70 34.95
CA VAL A 245 17.08 26.57 34.23
C VAL A 245 16.85 26.54 32.72
N ARG A 246 17.63 27.34 31.99
CA ARG A 246 17.68 27.34 30.53
C ARG A 246 19.01 26.78 30.03
N ILE A 247 18.95 25.96 28.98
CA ILE A 247 20.11 25.34 28.33
C ILE A 247 19.96 25.55 26.83
N ASP A 248 20.87 26.31 26.22
CA ASP A 248 20.89 26.51 24.78
C ASP A 248 21.75 25.42 24.11
N GLY A 249 21.29 24.89 22.97
CA GLY A 249 22.04 23.93 22.17
C GLY A 249 23.19 24.57 21.38
N PRO A 250 24.22 23.80 20.98
CA PRO A 250 24.35 22.35 21.12
C PRO A 250 24.77 21.93 22.53
N ALA A 251 24.01 21.04 23.18
CA ALA A 251 24.28 20.56 24.54
C ALA A 251 23.80 19.11 24.74
N ILE A 252 24.41 18.42 25.71
CA ILE A 252 23.98 17.08 26.13
C ILE A 252 23.42 17.15 27.55
N VAL A 253 22.23 16.59 27.74
CA VAL A 253 21.62 16.39 29.06
C VAL A 253 21.63 14.89 29.34
N ALA A 254 22.51 14.46 30.25
CA ALA A 254 22.63 13.07 30.66
C ALA A 254 21.68 12.79 31.84
N GLU A 255 21.03 11.63 31.80
CA GLU A 255 20.03 11.19 32.77
C GLU A 255 20.32 9.74 33.18
N SER A 256 19.81 9.31 34.33
CA SER A 256 19.97 7.91 34.76
C SER A 256 19.37 6.88 33.78
N ASN A 257 18.35 7.28 33.02
CA ASN A 257 17.59 6.40 32.12
C ASN A 257 17.62 6.83 30.65
N GLY A 258 18.46 7.81 30.27
CA GLY A 258 18.45 8.36 28.93
C GLY A 258 19.55 9.38 28.68
N THR A 259 19.64 9.85 27.44
CA THR A 259 20.51 10.96 27.06
C THR A 259 19.77 11.82 26.04
N THR A 260 19.59 13.09 26.37
CA THR A 260 18.92 14.05 25.51
C THR A 260 19.95 14.96 24.85
N VAL A 261 19.90 15.07 23.53
CA VAL A 261 20.71 16.00 22.75
C VAL A 261 19.84 17.21 22.42
N ILE A 262 20.28 18.39 22.83
CA ILE A 262 19.68 19.66 22.42
C ILE A 262 20.50 20.14 21.23
N ASP A 263 19.97 19.99 20.02
CA ASP A 263 20.65 20.41 18.79
C ASP A 263 20.81 21.93 18.71
N ALA A 264 21.73 22.40 17.85
CA ALA A 264 21.89 23.82 17.59
C ALA A 264 20.56 24.43 17.08
N GLY A 265 20.23 25.64 17.54
CA GLY A 265 18.95 26.28 17.22
C GLY A 265 17.78 25.85 18.13
N TRP A 266 18.00 24.95 19.09
CA TRP A 266 17.04 24.62 20.14
C TRP A 266 17.49 25.16 21.50
N SER A 267 16.52 25.48 22.35
CA SER A 267 16.77 25.80 23.76
C SER A 267 15.84 25.00 24.66
N GLY A 268 16.37 24.47 25.75
CA GLY A 268 15.64 23.73 26.76
C GLY A 268 15.36 24.56 28.01
N LEU A 269 14.14 24.47 28.53
CA LEU A 269 13.72 25.05 29.82
C LEU A 269 13.28 23.93 30.76
N ILE A 270 13.77 23.98 32.01
CA ILE A 270 13.26 23.16 33.10
C ILE A 270 12.06 23.85 33.73
N ASN A 271 10.88 23.23 33.69
CA ASN A 271 9.70 23.78 34.35
C ASN A 271 9.66 23.43 35.86
N GLU A 272 8.60 23.85 36.54
CA GLU A 272 8.41 23.62 37.99
C GLU A 272 8.25 22.14 38.39
N TYR A 273 7.90 21.27 37.45
CA TYR A 273 7.76 19.82 37.63
C TYR A 273 9.02 19.05 37.21
N GLY A 274 10.07 19.76 36.79
CA GLY A 274 11.30 19.15 36.29
C GLY A 274 11.16 18.54 34.89
N HIS A 275 10.14 18.90 34.10
CA HIS A 275 10.07 18.54 32.68
C HIS A 275 11.07 19.35 31.86
N LEU A 276 11.59 18.78 30.76
CA LEU A 276 12.41 19.48 29.79
C LEU A 276 11.52 19.93 28.63
N LEU A 277 11.35 21.24 28.50
CA LEU A 277 10.63 21.85 27.39
C LEU A 277 11.66 22.37 26.40
N LEU A 278 11.76 21.76 25.21
CA LEU A 278 12.60 22.29 24.15
C LEU A 278 11.76 23.14 23.20
N GLU A 279 12.24 24.34 22.91
CA GLU A 279 11.65 25.25 21.93
C GLU A 279 12.70 25.67 20.90
N GLN A 280 12.27 25.69 19.64
CA GLN A 280 13.10 26.13 18.52
C GLN A 280 13.32 27.65 18.60
N SER A 281 14.59 28.05 18.69
CA SER A 281 15.04 29.43 18.88
C SER A 281 15.51 30.03 17.54
N GLY A 282 14.56 30.43 16.70
CA GLY A 282 14.83 31.11 15.42
C GLY A 282 15.13 30.19 14.24
N ALA A 283 15.07 30.74 13.02
CA ALA A 283 15.06 29.99 11.77
C ALA A 283 16.31 29.12 11.60
N VAL A 284 16.10 27.81 11.49
CA VAL A 284 17.12 26.85 11.05
C VAL A 284 17.57 27.29 9.67
N VAL A 285 18.82 27.75 9.58
CA VAL A 285 19.48 27.99 8.31
C VAL A 285 19.82 26.63 7.74
N SER A 286 18.87 26.05 7.01
CA SER A 286 19.15 24.95 6.09
C SER A 286 20.21 25.45 5.12
N THR A 287 21.46 25.03 5.31
CA THR A 287 22.53 25.18 4.33
C THR A 287 22.18 24.32 3.13
N LEU A 288 21.32 24.86 2.25
CA LEU A 288 21.10 24.35 0.90
C LEU A 288 22.43 24.47 0.15
N GLN A 289 23.27 23.45 0.23
CA GLN A 289 24.45 23.33 -0.61
C GLN A 289 24.06 22.93 -2.04
N GLU A 290 24.81 23.52 -2.97
CA GLU A 290 24.65 23.51 -4.42
C GLU A 290 24.53 22.11 -5.03
N THR A 291 23.94 22.10 -6.23
CA THR A 291 23.84 21.00 -7.21
C THR A 291 24.94 19.95 -7.07
N GLU A 292 24.62 18.83 -6.43
CA GLU A 292 25.46 17.65 -6.42
C GLU A 292 25.40 16.98 -7.80
N THR A 293 26.54 16.89 -8.47
CA THR A 293 26.71 16.14 -9.73
C THR A 293 26.92 14.64 -9.49
N THR A 294 27.11 14.24 -8.24
CA THR A 294 27.32 12.87 -7.78
C THR A 294 26.38 12.54 -6.63
N PRO A 295 25.74 11.35 -6.61
CA PRO A 295 24.83 10.98 -5.54
C PRO A 295 25.55 10.82 -4.20
N ASP A 296 25.06 11.50 -3.15
CA ASP A 296 25.39 11.14 -1.77
C ASP A 296 24.54 9.91 -1.37
N PRO A 297 25.16 8.78 -0.96
CA PRO A 297 24.44 7.58 -0.53
C PRO A 297 23.39 7.82 0.57
N VAL A 298 23.63 8.76 1.48
CA VAL A 298 22.69 9.08 2.57
C VAL A 298 21.47 9.79 2.01
N ARG A 299 21.67 10.87 1.25
CA ARG A 299 20.58 11.59 0.58
C ARG A 299 19.84 10.69 -0.41
N LEU A 300 20.52 9.77 -1.07
CA LEU A 300 19.89 8.82 -1.98
C LEU A 300 18.83 7.98 -1.27
N GLU A 301 19.14 7.48 -0.06
CA GLU A 301 18.17 6.73 0.75
C GLU A 301 17.04 7.63 1.29
N VAL A 302 17.34 8.89 1.63
CA VAL A 302 16.30 9.87 2.03
C VAL A 302 15.30 10.09 0.89
N PHE A 303 15.78 10.35 -0.33
CA PHE A 303 14.94 10.57 -1.50
C PHE A 303 14.19 9.30 -1.92
N ASN A 304 14.81 8.13 -1.81
CA ASN A 304 14.17 6.84 -2.03
C ASN A 304 12.93 6.69 -1.13
N ARG A 305 13.08 6.91 0.18
CA ARG A 305 11.97 6.86 1.15
C ARG A 305 10.94 7.96 0.90
N LEU A 306 11.37 9.16 0.53
CA LEU A 306 10.48 10.29 0.23
C LEU A 306 9.57 10.00 -0.96
N PHE A 307 10.12 9.53 -2.10
CA PHE A 307 9.31 9.23 -3.28
C PHE A 307 8.36 8.04 -3.05
N MET A 308 8.79 7.04 -2.29
CA MET A 308 7.90 5.94 -1.88
C MET A 308 6.77 6.44 -0.98
N HIS A 309 7.08 7.33 -0.03
CA HIS A 309 6.09 7.94 0.86
C HIS A 309 5.01 8.71 0.10
N ILE A 310 5.37 9.47 -0.95
CA ILE A 310 4.39 10.16 -1.80
C ILE A 310 3.35 9.16 -2.34
N ALA A 311 3.81 8.05 -2.91
CA ALA A 311 2.94 7.02 -3.45
C ALA A 311 2.08 6.32 -2.37
N GLU A 312 2.64 6.03 -1.20
CA GLU A 312 1.91 5.44 -0.07
C GLU A 312 0.81 6.37 0.47
N GLN A 313 1.07 7.68 0.51
CA GLN A 313 0.09 8.68 0.92
C GLN A 313 -1.06 8.78 -0.08
N MET A 314 -0.78 8.70 -1.39
CA MET A 314 -1.83 8.59 -2.41
C MET A 314 -2.68 7.34 -2.16
N GLY A 315 -2.04 6.19 -1.94
CA GLY A 315 -2.73 4.92 -1.72
C GLY A 315 -3.62 4.91 -0.46
N THR A 316 -3.17 5.55 0.62
CA THR A 316 -3.96 5.70 1.86
C THR A 316 -5.24 6.51 1.62
N VAL A 317 -5.16 7.58 0.82
CA VAL A 317 -6.34 8.37 0.44
C VAL A 317 -7.26 7.56 -0.47
N LEU A 318 -6.72 6.85 -1.47
CA LEU A 318 -7.51 6.03 -2.39
C LEU A 318 -8.28 4.94 -1.63
N GLN A 319 -7.61 4.20 -0.75
CA GLN A 319 -8.21 3.15 0.06
C GLN A 319 -9.38 3.68 0.91
N SER A 320 -9.20 4.84 1.55
CA SER A 320 -10.16 5.36 2.52
C SER A 320 -11.35 6.10 1.91
N THR A 321 -11.25 6.50 0.64
CA THR A 321 -12.30 7.25 -0.09
C THR A 321 -13.06 6.43 -1.12
N ALA A 322 -12.53 5.29 -1.55
CA ALA A 322 -13.20 4.42 -2.52
C ALA A 322 -14.46 3.76 -1.96
N LEU A 323 -15.46 3.57 -2.83
CA LEU A 323 -16.72 2.90 -2.47
C LEU A 323 -16.67 1.40 -2.77
N SER A 324 -15.91 0.96 -3.77
CA SER A 324 -15.85 -0.46 -4.10
C SER A 324 -14.99 -1.27 -3.11
N VAL A 325 -15.50 -2.46 -2.77
CA VAL A 325 -14.79 -3.45 -1.93
C VAL A 325 -13.44 -3.83 -2.55
N ASN A 326 -13.34 -3.85 -3.87
CA ASN A 326 -12.10 -4.16 -4.58
C ASN A 326 -10.96 -3.18 -4.25
N ILE A 327 -11.24 -1.88 -4.23
CA ILE A 327 -10.22 -0.87 -3.94
C ILE A 327 -9.99 -0.77 -2.43
N ARG A 328 -11.06 -0.68 -1.64
CA ARG A 328 -10.99 -0.40 -0.20
C ARG A 328 -10.45 -1.56 0.63
N GLU A 329 -10.99 -2.76 0.42
CA GLU A 329 -10.69 -3.94 1.24
C GLU A 329 -9.59 -4.79 0.62
N ARG A 330 -9.71 -5.07 -0.69
CA ARG A 330 -8.77 -5.95 -1.39
C ARG A 330 -7.47 -5.26 -1.78
N LEU A 331 -7.43 -3.92 -1.74
CA LEU A 331 -6.30 -3.09 -2.16
C LEU A 331 -5.87 -3.34 -3.61
N ASP A 332 -6.84 -3.59 -4.49
CA ASP A 332 -6.58 -3.80 -5.92
C ASP A 332 -6.43 -2.46 -6.66
N PHE A 333 -5.36 -1.75 -6.31
CA PHE A 333 -4.98 -0.47 -6.92
C PHE A 333 -3.46 -0.29 -6.85
N SER A 334 -2.92 0.75 -7.48
CA SER A 334 -1.55 1.23 -7.26
C SER A 334 -1.46 2.73 -7.53
N CYS A 335 -0.55 3.39 -6.84
CA CYS A 335 -0.31 4.82 -6.96
C CYS A 335 1.18 5.05 -7.22
N ALA A 336 1.50 5.93 -8.16
CA ALA A 336 2.87 6.10 -8.62
C ALA A 336 3.18 7.54 -9.05
N LEU A 337 4.47 7.89 -8.91
CA LEU A 337 5.07 9.13 -9.39
C LEU A 337 5.92 8.84 -10.64
N PHE A 338 5.83 9.72 -11.63
CA PHE A 338 6.53 9.63 -12.90
C PHE A 338 7.26 10.93 -13.20
N ASP A 339 8.37 10.83 -13.94
CA ASP A 339 9.08 12.00 -14.45
C ASP A 339 8.41 12.59 -15.71
N ALA A 340 8.97 13.68 -16.24
CA ALA A 340 8.47 14.40 -17.41
C ALA A 340 8.35 13.52 -18.67
N GLU A 341 9.13 12.43 -18.77
CA GLU A 341 9.06 11.47 -19.88
C GLU A 341 8.09 10.31 -19.62
N GLY A 342 7.36 10.35 -18.51
CA GLY A 342 6.42 9.30 -18.11
C GLY A 342 7.11 8.02 -17.63
N ARG A 343 8.37 8.11 -17.16
CA ARG A 343 9.07 6.95 -16.60
C ARG A 343 8.75 6.78 -15.12
N LEU A 344 8.56 5.54 -14.70
CA LEU A 344 8.21 5.23 -13.31
C LEU A 344 9.37 5.57 -12.36
N VAL A 345 9.12 6.43 -11.38
CA VAL A 345 10.08 6.86 -10.35
C VAL A 345 9.90 6.07 -9.06
N SER A 346 8.66 5.99 -8.58
CA SER A 346 8.29 5.27 -7.37
C SER A 346 6.86 4.78 -7.46
N ASN A 347 6.56 3.70 -6.74
CA ASN A 347 5.24 3.11 -6.62
C ASN A 347 5.05 2.56 -5.20
N ALA A 348 3.84 2.70 -4.65
CA ALA A 348 3.44 1.98 -3.44
C ALA A 348 3.17 0.50 -3.81
N PRO A 349 3.78 -0.47 -3.11
CA PRO A 349 3.79 -1.88 -3.53
C PRO A 349 2.43 -2.56 -3.28
N HIS A 350 1.42 -2.17 -4.06
CA HIS A 350 0.07 -2.69 -3.94
C HIS A 350 -0.21 -3.81 -4.93
N MET A 351 0.04 -3.67 -6.24
CA MET A 351 -0.13 -4.77 -7.23
C MET A 351 1.08 -4.90 -8.19
N PRO A 352 1.76 -6.06 -8.23
CA PRO A 352 2.91 -6.28 -9.11
C PRO A 352 2.64 -6.08 -10.60
N VAL A 353 1.44 -6.38 -11.10
CA VAL A 353 1.12 -6.20 -12.53
C VAL A 353 1.00 -4.74 -12.97
N HIS A 354 0.71 -3.84 -12.03
CA HIS A 354 0.74 -2.40 -12.29
C HIS A 354 2.19 -1.90 -12.45
N LEU A 355 3.18 -2.64 -11.91
CA LEU A 355 4.59 -2.31 -12.00
C LEU A 355 5.05 -2.42 -13.46
N GLY A 356 5.46 -1.30 -14.06
CA GLY A 356 5.96 -1.28 -15.43
C GLY A 356 4.89 -1.17 -16.52
N SER A 357 3.61 -1.37 -16.21
CA SER A 357 2.52 -1.12 -17.16
C SER A 357 1.98 0.32 -17.09
N MET A 358 1.94 0.94 -15.91
CA MET A 358 1.46 2.31 -15.75
C MET A 358 2.33 3.36 -16.48
N GLY A 359 3.64 3.11 -16.65
CA GLY A 359 4.52 4.00 -17.41
C GLY A 359 4.11 4.11 -18.89
N GLU A 360 3.66 3.02 -19.50
CA GLU A 360 3.11 3.05 -20.86
C GLU A 360 1.79 3.83 -20.94
N SER A 361 0.93 3.74 -19.91
CA SER A 361 -0.28 4.57 -19.84
C SER A 361 0.04 6.07 -19.77
N VAL A 362 1.01 6.46 -18.94
CA VAL A 362 1.44 7.87 -18.84
C VAL A 362 2.05 8.34 -20.17
N ARG A 363 2.90 7.53 -20.80
CA ARG A 363 3.46 7.84 -22.13
C ARG A 363 2.40 7.94 -23.22
N SER A 364 1.35 7.10 -23.19
CA SER A 364 0.19 7.22 -24.07
C SER A 364 -0.50 8.57 -23.91
N VAL A 365 -0.76 8.98 -22.67
CA VAL A 365 -1.38 10.29 -22.37
C VAL A 365 -0.49 11.44 -22.86
N ILE A 366 0.82 11.38 -22.61
CA ILE A 366 1.78 12.39 -23.10
C ILE A 366 1.74 12.47 -24.63
N ALA A 367 1.77 11.33 -25.31
CA ALA A 367 1.76 11.27 -26.77
C ALA A 367 0.44 11.76 -27.39
N ALA A 368 -0.69 11.47 -26.75
CA ALA A 368 -2.03 11.79 -27.26
C ALA A 368 -2.49 13.20 -26.91
N CYS A 369 -2.13 13.72 -25.73
CA CYS A 369 -2.71 14.93 -25.16
C CYS A 369 -1.66 15.97 -24.73
N GLY A 370 -0.35 15.67 -24.78
CA GLY A 370 0.70 16.45 -24.09
C GLY A 370 0.68 17.96 -24.33
N ASP A 371 0.44 18.40 -25.57
CA ASP A 371 0.38 19.82 -25.92
C ASP A 371 -0.92 20.52 -25.49
N GLU A 372 -1.96 19.75 -25.17
CA GLU A 372 -3.27 20.25 -24.72
C GLU A 372 -3.44 20.20 -23.19
N LEU A 373 -2.53 19.53 -22.47
CA LEU A 373 -2.58 19.42 -21.01
C LEU A 373 -2.27 20.77 -20.35
N GLY A 374 -3.06 21.14 -19.35
CA GLY A 374 -2.83 22.29 -18.49
C GLY A 374 -2.95 21.96 -17.00
N PRO A 375 -2.58 22.91 -16.12
CA PRO A 375 -2.72 22.75 -14.68
C PRO A 375 -4.16 22.43 -14.27
N GLY A 376 -4.33 21.40 -13.43
CA GLY A 376 -5.64 20.95 -12.96
C GLY A 376 -6.38 19.97 -13.89
N ASP A 377 -5.77 19.57 -15.01
CA ASP A 377 -6.33 18.54 -15.88
C ASP A 377 -6.07 17.13 -15.34
N ALA A 378 -6.90 16.17 -15.75
CA ALA A 378 -6.68 14.76 -15.50
C ALA A 378 -7.28 13.90 -16.63
N ILE A 379 -6.51 12.90 -17.08
CA ILE A 379 -6.88 11.99 -18.15
C ILE A 379 -7.10 10.60 -17.57
N MET A 380 -8.12 9.89 -18.03
CA MET A 380 -8.37 8.49 -17.69
C MET A 380 -8.24 7.56 -18.90
N LEU A 381 -7.73 6.36 -18.69
CA LEU A 381 -7.63 5.31 -19.70
C LEU A 381 -7.60 3.91 -19.09
N ASN A 382 -8.10 2.92 -19.84
CA ASN A 382 -7.93 1.49 -19.55
C ASN A 382 -7.57 0.67 -20.80
N SER A 383 -7.45 1.32 -21.97
CA SER A 383 -7.15 0.66 -23.24
C SER A 383 -5.89 -0.20 -23.13
N PRO A 384 -6.00 -1.54 -23.26
CA PRO A 384 -4.85 -2.44 -23.14
C PRO A 384 -3.82 -2.27 -24.26
N TYR A 385 -4.26 -1.69 -25.37
CA TYR A 385 -3.43 -1.37 -26.53
C TYR A 385 -2.58 -0.12 -26.32
N ASN A 386 -2.90 0.69 -25.31
CA ASN A 386 -2.25 1.96 -24.96
C ASN A 386 -1.79 1.98 -23.48
N GLY A 387 -1.24 0.86 -23.00
CA GLY A 387 -0.63 0.75 -21.67
C GLY A 387 -1.56 0.25 -20.54
N GLY A 388 -2.85 0.04 -20.82
CA GLY A 388 -3.76 -0.65 -19.91
C GLY A 388 -3.39 -2.13 -19.70
N THR A 389 -3.84 -2.69 -18.58
CA THR A 389 -3.66 -4.11 -18.22
C THR A 389 -4.84 -4.96 -18.68
N HIS A 390 -6.05 -4.50 -18.36
CA HIS A 390 -7.35 -5.00 -18.82
C HIS A 390 -8.40 -3.90 -18.58
N LEU A 391 -9.63 -4.05 -19.07
CA LEU A 391 -10.62 -2.97 -18.99
C LEU A 391 -11.05 -2.57 -17.56
N PRO A 392 -11.16 -3.48 -16.59
CA PRO A 392 -11.52 -3.09 -15.22
C PRO A 392 -10.50 -2.17 -14.54
N ASP A 393 -9.23 -2.21 -14.95
CA ASP A 393 -8.18 -1.36 -14.39
C ASP A 393 -8.16 0.02 -15.09
N ILE A 394 -8.79 1.01 -14.48
CA ILE A 394 -8.75 2.39 -14.98
C ILE A 394 -7.55 3.11 -14.37
N THR A 395 -6.72 3.69 -15.22
CA THR A 395 -5.63 4.59 -14.83
C THR A 395 -6.08 6.04 -14.94
N VAL A 396 -5.91 6.82 -13.88
CA VAL A 396 -6.09 8.28 -13.89
C VAL A 396 -4.72 8.95 -13.79
N VAL A 397 -4.37 9.75 -14.79
CA VAL A 397 -3.09 10.47 -14.92
C VAL A 397 -3.33 11.96 -14.71
N THR A 398 -2.59 12.56 -13.78
CA THR A 398 -2.65 13.99 -13.46
C THR A 398 -1.25 14.61 -13.63
N PRO A 399 -1.07 15.53 -14.59
CA PRO A 399 0.18 16.27 -14.74
C PRO A 399 0.39 17.25 -13.59
N TRP A 400 1.64 17.45 -13.22
CA TRP A 400 2.07 18.54 -12.34
C TRP A 400 2.96 19.51 -13.13
N PHE A 401 2.67 20.80 -12.96
CA PHE A 401 3.37 21.89 -13.62
C PHE A 401 4.15 22.70 -12.60
N SER A 402 5.34 23.17 -13.00
CA SER A 402 6.04 24.24 -12.28
C SER A 402 5.56 25.60 -12.80
N ASP A 403 6.42 26.61 -12.79
CA ASP A 403 6.21 27.86 -13.54
C ASP A 403 6.36 27.68 -15.08
N SER A 404 6.56 26.44 -15.55
CA SER A 404 6.70 26.08 -16.97
C SER A 404 5.37 25.69 -17.62
N ASP A 405 5.25 25.93 -18.93
CA ASP A 405 4.12 25.46 -19.76
C ASP A 405 4.17 23.94 -20.07
N THR A 406 5.19 23.24 -19.57
CA THR A 406 5.34 21.79 -19.75
C THR A 406 5.26 21.08 -18.40
N PRO A 407 4.58 19.92 -18.32
CA PRO A 407 4.51 19.13 -17.11
C PRO A 407 5.89 18.53 -16.78
N MET A 408 6.31 18.64 -15.53
CA MET A 408 7.61 18.13 -15.06
C MET A 408 7.50 16.79 -14.36
N PHE A 409 6.31 16.49 -13.83
CA PHE A 409 6.01 15.23 -13.19
C PHE A 409 4.59 14.82 -13.55
N PHE A 410 4.32 13.52 -13.46
CA PHE A 410 2.96 13.00 -13.53
C PHE A 410 2.69 12.14 -12.33
N LEU A 411 1.47 12.21 -11.83
CA LEU A 411 0.97 11.31 -10.80
C LEU A 411 -0.10 10.44 -11.44
N ALA A 412 -0.04 9.15 -11.15
CA ALA A 412 -1.08 8.25 -11.62
C ALA A 412 -1.55 7.29 -10.53
N SER A 413 -2.84 7.01 -10.56
CA SER A 413 -3.47 5.95 -9.79
C SER A 413 -4.17 5.01 -10.75
N ARG A 414 -3.93 3.71 -10.61
CA ARG A 414 -4.65 2.66 -11.32
C ARG A 414 -5.46 1.86 -10.31
N ALA A 415 -6.73 1.66 -10.57
CA ALA A 415 -7.61 0.95 -9.65
C ALA A 415 -8.54 0.00 -10.41
N HIS A 416 -8.79 -1.16 -9.82
CA HIS A 416 -9.69 -2.16 -10.38
C HIS A 416 -11.14 -1.83 -10.01
N HIS A 417 -11.92 -1.38 -10.98
CA HIS A 417 -13.35 -1.14 -10.81
C HIS A 417 -14.14 -2.45 -10.85
N ALA A 418 -15.02 -2.65 -9.87
CA ALA A 418 -15.76 -3.91 -9.71
C ALA A 418 -16.55 -4.33 -10.96
N ASP A 419 -17.12 -3.38 -11.72
CA ASP A 419 -17.76 -3.62 -13.01
C ASP A 419 -17.67 -2.37 -13.87
N ILE A 420 -17.23 -2.53 -15.12
CA ILE A 420 -17.16 -1.50 -16.16
C ILE A 420 -17.97 -1.91 -17.41
N GLY A 421 -18.91 -2.86 -17.23
CA GLY A 421 -19.73 -3.44 -18.27
C GLY A 421 -19.26 -4.82 -18.72
N GLY A 422 -19.52 -5.16 -19.98
CA GLY A 422 -19.17 -6.46 -20.55
C GLY A 422 -20.28 -7.50 -20.43
N ILE A 423 -20.07 -8.67 -21.02
CA ILE A 423 -21.11 -9.71 -21.17
C ILE A 423 -21.47 -10.41 -19.86
N THR A 424 -20.61 -10.37 -18.85
CA THR A 424 -20.85 -10.92 -17.51
C THR A 424 -20.70 -9.83 -16.44
N PRO A 425 -21.42 -9.93 -15.31
CA PRO A 425 -21.14 -9.12 -14.12
C PRO A 425 -19.68 -9.25 -13.68
N GLY A 426 -19.10 -8.14 -13.22
CA GLY A 426 -17.72 -8.13 -12.73
C GLY A 426 -16.66 -7.84 -13.80
N SER A 427 -17.07 -7.69 -15.07
CA SER A 427 -16.18 -7.39 -16.21
C SER A 427 -14.99 -8.34 -16.42
N MET A 428 -15.12 -9.57 -15.92
CA MET A 428 -14.15 -10.67 -16.12
C MET A 428 -14.83 -11.86 -16.82
N PRO A 429 -15.31 -11.72 -18.07
CA PRO A 429 -15.92 -12.83 -18.79
C PRO A 429 -14.93 -13.98 -18.97
N SER A 430 -15.38 -15.22 -18.78
CA SER A 430 -14.52 -16.40 -18.87
C SER A 430 -14.22 -16.85 -20.32
N GLU A 431 -15.04 -16.40 -21.28
CA GLU A 431 -15.04 -16.86 -22.68
C GLU A 431 -15.17 -15.69 -23.67
N SER A 432 -14.61 -14.52 -23.36
CA SER A 432 -14.56 -13.40 -24.33
C SER A 432 -13.59 -13.72 -25.49
N HIS A 433 -13.98 -13.28 -26.68
CA HIS A 433 -13.21 -13.38 -27.92
C HIS A 433 -12.86 -12.00 -28.49
N HIS A 434 -13.63 -10.98 -28.12
CA HIS A 434 -13.43 -9.60 -28.56
C HIS A 434 -13.42 -8.62 -27.38
N ILE A 435 -12.57 -7.59 -27.43
CA ILE A 435 -12.39 -6.63 -26.32
C ILE A 435 -13.69 -5.96 -25.86
N ASP A 436 -14.59 -5.61 -26.79
CA ASP A 436 -15.90 -5.05 -26.47
C ASP A 436 -16.74 -5.94 -25.53
N GLU A 437 -16.53 -7.25 -25.50
CA GLU A 437 -17.25 -8.18 -24.61
C GLU A 437 -16.80 -8.06 -23.15
N GLU A 438 -15.65 -7.41 -22.90
CA GLU A 438 -15.04 -7.28 -21.57
C GLU A 438 -15.47 -6.01 -20.84
N GLY A 439 -16.06 -5.03 -21.55
CA GLY A 439 -16.55 -3.79 -20.95
C GLY A 439 -16.28 -2.53 -21.75
N VAL A 440 -16.36 -1.39 -21.07
CA VAL A 440 -16.15 -0.07 -21.67
C VAL A 440 -14.65 0.16 -21.90
N LEU A 441 -14.23 0.25 -23.17
CA LEU A 441 -12.88 0.65 -23.55
C LEU A 441 -12.76 2.18 -23.52
N ILE A 442 -11.79 2.68 -22.75
CA ILE A 442 -11.49 4.08 -22.50
C ILE A 442 -10.08 4.37 -23.02
N ASP A 443 -9.99 5.27 -23.99
CA ASP A 443 -8.73 5.65 -24.61
C ASP A 443 -8.48 7.16 -24.45
N ASN A 444 -7.54 7.51 -23.55
CA ASN A 444 -7.09 8.87 -23.23
C ASN A 444 -8.25 9.90 -23.09
N PHE A 445 -9.22 9.61 -22.22
CA PHE A 445 -10.43 10.42 -22.04
C PHE A 445 -10.24 11.53 -20.99
N TRP A 446 -10.72 12.74 -21.28
CA TRP A 446 -10.70 13.88 -20.34
C TRP A 446 -11.63 13.65 -19.14
N LEU A 447 -11.05 13.26 -18.00
CA LEU A 447 -11.79 13.13 -16.75
C LEU A 447 -12.01 14.50 -16.11
N VAL A 448 -10.96 15.32 -16.06
CA VAL A 448 -11.00 16.72 -15.61
C VAL A 448 -10.40 17.60 -16.69
N ARG A 449 -11.07 18.70 -17.01
CA ARG A 449 -10.58 19.71 -17.96
C ARG A 449 -10.71 21.11 -17.35
N SER A 450 -9.61 21.84 -17.31
CA SER A 450 -9.47 23.16 -16.68
C SER A 450 -10.00 23.19 -15.25
N GLY A 451 -9.72 22.13 -14.48
CA GLY A 451 -10.19 21.96 -13.10
C GLY A 451 -11.65 21.52 -12.95
N GLU A 452 -12.40 21.33 -14.04
CA GLU A 452 -13.80 20.89 -14.01
C GLU A 452 -13.95 19.39 -14.32
N LEU A 453 -14.57 18.65 -13.38
CA LEU A 453 -14.86 17.22 -13.54
C LEU A 453 -15.96 16.97 -14.58
N GLN A 454 -15.65 16.18 -15.60
CA GLN A 454 -16.52 15.91 -16.75
C GLN A 454 -17.59 14.83 -16.47
N THR A 455 -18.29 14.92 -15.34
CA THR A 455 -19.19 13.88 -14.80
C THR A 455 -20.25 13.39 -15.81
N GLU A 456 -20.91 14.31 -16.53
CA GLU A 456 -21.92 13.95 -17.53
C GLU A 456 -21.32 13.26 -18.76
N ALA A 457 -20.09 13.64 -19.14
CA ALA A 457 -19.39 13.02 -20.27
C ALA A 457 -18.94 11.60 -19.91
N VAL A 458 -18.40 11.39 -18.70
CA VAL A 458 -18.07 10.08 -18.16
C VAL A 458 -19.31 9.19 -18.07
N SER A 459 -20.43 9.71 -17.56
CA SER A 459 -21.69 8.95 -17.48
C SER A 459 -22.17 8.49 -18.87
N ARG A 460 -22.07 9.36 -19.88
CA ARG A 460 -22.39 9.01 -21.28
C ARG A 460 -21.44 7.97 -21.85
N LEU A 461 -20.13 8.05 -21.54
CA LEU A 461 -19.14 7.07 -21.97
C LEU A 461 -19.50 5.67 -21.46
N PHE A 462 -19.80 5.53 -20.17
CA PHE A 462 -20.19 4.25 -19.58
C PHE A 462 -21.53 3.71 -20.10
N ALA A 463 -22.46 4.59 -20.48
CA ALA A 463 -23.77 4.19 -21.01
C ALA A 463 -23.76 3.87 -22.52
N ALA A 464 -22.81 4.40 -23.28
CA ALA A 464 -22.78 4.30 -24.75
C ALA A 464 -22.09 3.03 -25.28
N ALA A 465 -21.35 2.30 -24.44
CA ALA A 465 -20.68 1.06 -24.85
C ALA A 465 -21.71 -0.03 -25.23
N LYS A 466 -21.28 -0.97 -26.08
CA LYS A 466 -22.12 -2.12 -26.50
C LYS A 466 -22.65 -2.92 -25.31
N TYR A 467 -21.82 -3.06 -24.27
CA TYR A 467 -22.18 -3.64 -22.98
C TYR A 467 -21.86 -2.60 -21.89
N PRO A 468 -22.83 -1.77 -21.48
CA PRO A 468 -22.60 -0.63 -20.60
C PRO A 468 -22.28 -1.07 -19.16
N ALA A 469 -21.65 -0.18 -18.39
CA ALA A 469 -21.37 -0.40 -16.98
C ALA A 469 -22.67 -0.56 -16.18
N ARG A 470 -22.71 -1.55 -15.27
CA ARG A 470 -23.90 -1.85 -14.46
C ARG A 470 -24.07 -0.86 -13.31
N ASN A 471 -22.97 -0.37 -12.73
CA ASN A 471 -23.00 0.58 -11.61
C ASN A 471 -22.13 1.84 -11.87
N PRO A 472 -22.51 2.69 -12.86
CA PRO A 472 -21.75 3.89 -13.21
C PRO A 472 -21.63 4.90 -12.06
N ARG A 473 -22.53 4.86 -11.07
CA ARG A 473 -22.44 5.69 -9.87
C ARG A 473 -21.23 5.31 -9.03
N GLN A 474 -21.01 4.01 -8.78
CA GLN A 474 -19.83 3.52 -8.08
C GLN A 474 -18.56 3.80 -8.89
N ASN A 475 -18.59 3.59 -10.23
CA ASN A 475 -17.43 3.92 -11.07
C ASN A 475 -17.00 5.39 -10.94
N ILE A 476 -17.96 6.33 -10.98
CA ILE A 476 -17.68 7.76 -10.83
C ILE A 476 -17.17 8.10 -9.42
N ALA A 477 -17.67 7.44 -8.39
CA ALA A 477 -17.18 7.65 -7.02
C ALA A 477 -15.73 7.18 -6.87
N ASP A 478 -15.39 6.01 -7.40
CA ASP A 478 -14.02 5.49 -7.38
C ASP A 478 -13.06 6.34 -8.23
N LEU A 479 -13.53 6.89 -9.38
CA LEU A 479 -12.75 7.87 -10.16
C LEU A 479 -12.47 9.16 -9.37
N LYS A 480 -13.41 9.63 -8.54
CA LYS A 480 -13.19 10.77 -7.64
C LYS A 480 -12.17 10.42 -6.55
N ALA A 481 -12.20 9.20 -6.01
CA ALA A 481 -11.20 8.71 -5.07
C ALA A 481 -9.79 8.68 -5.69
N GLN A 482 -9.66 8.24 -6.95
CA GLN A 482 -8.40 8.29 -7.71
C GLN A 482 -7.88 9.73 -7.91
N LEU A 483 -8.77 10.67 -8.24
CA LEU A 483 -8.40 12.09 -8.33
C LEU A 483 -7.92 12.66 -6.98
N ALA A 484 -8.62 12.33 -5.88
CA ALA A 484 -8.22 12.75 -4.54
C ALA A 484 -6.84 12.18 -4.15
N ALA A 485 -6.57 10.93 -4.52
CA ALA A 485 -5.27 10.29 -4.33
C ALA A 485 -4.17 11.03 -5.12
N ASN A 486 -4.39 11.29 -6.41
CA ASN A 486 -3.42 12.04 -7.23
C ASN A 486 -3.16 13.45 -6.66
N GLN A 487 -4.20 14.16 -6.21
CA GLN A 487 -4.04 15.47 -5.58
C GLN A 487 -3.24 15.40 -4.27
N GLN A 488 -3.39 14.34 -3.47
CA GLN A 488 -2.56 14.13 -2.29
C GLN A 488 -1.10 13.96 -2.66
N GLY A 489 -0.80 13.20 -3.71
CA GLY A 489 0.56 13.06 -4.19
C GLY A 489 1.18 14.40 -4.63
N ILE A 490 0.40 15.25 -5.32
CA ILE A 490 0.81 16.61 -5.72
C ILE A 490 1.23 17.42 -4.48
N ARG A 491 0.40 17.44 -3.44
CA ARG A 491 0.71 18.17 -2.21
C ARG A 491 2.00 17.68 -1.53
N GLN A 492 2.26 16.37 -1.55
CA GLN A 492 3.48 15.81 -0.96
C GLN A 492 4.72 16.11 -1.82
N LEU A 493 4.58 16.09 -3.14
CA LEU A 493 5.63 16.49 -4.08
C LEU A 493 5.98 17.97 -3.91
N GLU A 494 4.98 18.85 -3.79
CA GLU A 494 5.19 20.29 -3.56
C GLU A 494 5.93 20.56 -2.25
N LYS A 495 5.57 19.87 -1.16
CA LYS A 495 6.31 19.94 0.11
C LYS A 495 7.77 19.48 -0.03
N ALA A 496 8.01 18.43 -0.81
CA ALA A 496 9.37 17.96 -1.09
C ALA A 496 10.17 19.01 -1.88
N ILE A 497 9.55 19.63 -2.89
CA ILE A 497 10.16 20.69 -3.70
C ILE A 497 10.43 21.94 -2.86
N GLU A 498 9.50 22.35 -2.00
CA GLU A 498 9.66 23.49 -1.08
C GLU A 498 10.86 23.27 -0.14
N ARG A 499 11.02 22.04 0.38
CA ARG A 499 12.09 21.70 1.33
C ARG A 499 13.47 21.54 0.68
N TYR A 500 13.55 20.85 -0.46
CA TYR A 500 14.83 20.44 -1.04
C TYR A 500 15.22 21.21 -2.31
N GLY A 501 14.30 21.97 -2.88
CA GLY A 501 14.45 22.65 -4.16
C GLY A 501 14.22 21.72 -5.35
N MET A 502 13.64 22.28 -6.43
CA MET A 502 13.29 21.54 -7.65
C MET A 502 14.48 20.78 -8.26
N THR A 503 15.62 21.46 -8.44
CA THR A 503 16.80 20.87 -9.08
C THR A 503 17.31 19.64 -8.32
N THR A 504 17.33 19.70 -6.99
CA THR A 504 17.75 18.58 -6.14
C THR A 504 16.80 17.40 -6.30
N VAL A 505 15.49 17.65 -6.23
CA VAL A 505 14.46 16.61 -6.42
C VAL A 505 14.62 15.90 -7.76
N GLN A 506 14.84 16.65 -8.84
CA GLN A 506 15.06 16.08 -10.17
C GLN A 506 16.36 15.27 -10.28
N SER A 507 17.47 15.76 -9.72
CA SER A 507 18.75 15.03 -9.74
C SER A 507 18.64 13.70 -8.99
N TYR A 508 18.04 13.72 -7.79
CA TYR A 508 17.89 12.52 -6.97
C TYR A 508 16.90 11.50 -7.53
N LEU A 509 15.90 11.94 -8.31
CA LEU A 509 15.08 11.03 -9.12
C LEU A 509 15.95 10.25 -10.11
N GLY A 510 16.84 10.93 -10.84
CA GLY A 510 17.79 10.29 -11.75
C GLY A 510 18.72 9.30 -11.04
N PHE A 511 19.27 9.69 -9.90
CA PHE A 511 20.16 8.83 -9.11
C PHE A 511 19.45 7.58 -8.55
N VAL A 512 18.20 7.72 -8.09
CA VAL A 512 17.39 6.58 -7.62
C VAL A 512 17.15 5.57 -8.75
N ARG A 513 16.94 6.05 -9.97
CA ARG A 513 16.77 5.19 -11.16
C ARG A 513 18.07 4.46 -11.53
N GLU A 514 19.20 5.17 -11.57
CA GLU A 514 20.52 4.58 -11.88
C GLU A 514 20.94 3.54 -10.84
N ASN A 515 20.64 3.77 -9.56
CA ASN A 515 20.90 2.79 -8.49
C ASN A 515 20.13 1.48 -8.71
N ALA A 516 18.87 1.57 -9.15
CA ALA A 516 18.08 0.39 -9.50
C ALA A 516 18.66 -0.36 -10.71
N ALA A 517 19.08 0.37 -11.76
CA ALA A 517 19.76 -0.22 -12.92
C ALA A 517 21.06 -0.93 -12.52
N THR A 518 21.89 -0.29 -11.70
CA THR A 518 23.14 -0.85 -11.18
C THR A 518 22.92 -2.14 -10.38
N SER A 519 21.85 -2.20 -9.60
CA SER A 519 21.50 -3.38 -8.80
C SER A 519 21.10 -4.56 -9.69
N VAL A 520 20.33 -4.32 -10.75
CA VAL A 520 20.01 -5.36 -11.75
C VAL A 520 21.26 -5.79 -12.52
N ARG A 521 22.17 -4.86 -12.88
CA ARG A 521 23.46 -5.22 -13.52
C ARG A 521 24.31 -6.16 -12.65
N ARG A 522 24.30 -5.96 -11.33
CA ARG A 522 24.98 -6.84 -10.37
C ARG A 522 24.35 -8.23 -10.36
N LEU A 523 23.02 -8.31 -10.32
CA LEU A 523 22.29 -9.57 -10.42
C LEU A 523 22.65 -10.31 -11.72
N ILE A 524 22.58 -9.64 -12.87
CA ILE A 524 22.89 -10.21 -14.19
C ILE A 524 24.27 -10.87 -14.20
N GLY A 525 25.25 -10.31 -13.49
CA GLY A 525 26.59 -10.90 -13.38
C GLY A 525 26.62 -12.31 -12.78
N SER A 526 25.58 -12.71 -12.05
CA SER A 526 25.44 -14.04 -11.42
C SER A 526 24.47 -14.99 -12.14
N LEU A 527 23.78 -14.50 -13.19
CA LEU A 527 22.82 -15.29 -13.94
C LEU A 527 23.52 -16.09 -15.04
N GLU A 528 22.95 -17.25 -15.37
CA GLU A 528 23.38 -18.09 -16.50
C GLU A 528 22.35 -18.00 -17.63
N ASN A 529 22.76 -18.45 -18.83
CA ASN A 529 21.83 -18.60 -19.94
C ASN A 529 20.80 -19.69 -19.63
N GLY A 530 19.57 -19.49 -20.10
CA GLY A 530 18.50 -20.43 -19.85
C GLY A 530 17.33 -20.31 -20.81
N GLN A 531 16.53 -21.36 -20.89
CA GLN A 531 15.33 -21.37 -21.71
C GLN A 531 14.26 -22.25 -21.08
N PHE A 532 13.00 -21.86 -21.23
CA PHE A 532 11.86 -22.63 -20.76
C PHE A 532 10.68 -22.48 -21.70
N ALA A 533 9.85 -23.52 -21.75
CA ALA A 533 8.59 -23.51 -22.48
C ALA A 533 7.49 -23.99 -21.54
N TYR A 534 6.41 -23.23 -21.46
CA TYR A 534 5.30 -23.46 -20.54
C TYR A 534 4.02 -23.63 -21.35
N GLU A 535 3.26 -24.69 -21.10
CA GLU A 535 1.97 -24.96 -21.73
C GLU A 535 0.83 -24.48 -20.82
N LEU A 536 -0.12 -23.72 -21.36
CA LEU A 536 -1.35 -23.33 -20.66
C LEU A 536 -2.41 -24.44 -20.79
N ASP A 537 -3.42 -24.44 -19.91
CA ASP A 537 -4.55 -25.39 -19.98
C ASP A 537 -5.27 -25.39 -21.34
N SER A 538 -5.31 -24.25 -22.03
CA SER A 538 -5.89 -24.08 -23.37
C SER A 538 -5.03 -24.64 -24.51
N GLY A 539 -3.76 -24.97 -24.25
CA GLY A 539 -2.83 -25.61 -25.20
C GLY A 539 -1.84 -24.67 -25.87
N GLU A 540 -1.95 -23.35 -25.66
CA GLU A 540 -0.93 -22.38 -26.07
C GLU A 540 0.37 -22.52 -25.26
N PHE A 541 1.47 -22.07 -25.86
CA PHE A 541 2.80 -22.12 -25.24
C PHE A 541 3.37 -20.72 -25.06
N ILE A 542 3.93 -20.46 -23.88
CA ILE A 542 4.84 -19.34 -23.62
C ILE A 542 6.26 -19.88 -23.67
N ARG A 543 7.15 -19.19 -24.37
CA ARG A 543 8.58 -19.53 -24.42
C ARG A 543 9.39 -18.33 -24.00
N ALA A 544 10.35 -18.54 -23.11
CA ALA A 544 11.33 -17.52 -22.76
C ALA A 544 12.74 -18.09 -22.93
N ARG A 545 13.60 -17.32 -23.60
CA ARG A 545 15.04 -17.56 -23.65
C ARG A 545 15.75 -16.36 -23.04
N ILE A 546 16.64 -16.62 -22.10
CA ILE A 546 17.42 -15.60 -21.40
C ILE A 546 18.88 -15.80 -21.78
N GLU A 547 19.46 -14.79 -22.41
CA GLU A 547 20.87 -14.75 -22.80
C GLU A 547 21.58 -13.62 -22.06
N VAL A 548 22.64 -13.96 -21.32
CA VAL A 548 23.40 -13.05 -20.46
C VAL A 548 24.68 -12.60 -21.17
N ASP A 549 24.85 -11.29 -21.32
CA ASP A 549 26.09 -10.65 -21.74
C ASP A 549 26.82 -10.12 -20.49
N HIS A 550 27.73 -10.95 -19.95
CA HIS A 550 28.51 -10.58 -18.75
C HIS A 550 29.46 -9.39 -18.99
N GLN A 551 29.88 -9.13 -20.23
CA GLN A 551 30.78 -8.00 -20.53
C GLN A 551 30.03 -6.67 -20.47
N ARG A 552 28.80 -6.65 -20.99
CA ARG A 552 27.94 -5.45 -20.96
C ARG A 552 27.06 -5.36 -19.71
N GLN A 553 27.03 -6.42 -18.89
CA GLN A 553 26.09 -6.59 -17.78
C GLN A 553 24.64 -6.35 -18.25
N GLN A 554 24.28 -7.00 -19.36
CA GLN A 554 22.95 -6.94 -19.95
C GLN A 554 22.38 -8.35 -20.10
N ALA A 555 21.06 -8.47 -20.02
CA ALA A 555 20.36 -9.72 -20.33
C ALA A 555 19.36 -9.49 -21.46
N SER A 556 19.32 -10.40 -22.43
CA SER A 556 18.30 -10.46 -23.47
C SER A 556 17.24 -11.48 -23.09
N ILE A 557 15.98 -11.05 -23.01
CA ILE A 557 14.81 -11.88 -22.75
C ILE A 557 14.01 -11.97 -24.04
N ASP A 558 14.08 -13.11 -24.71
CA ASP A 558 13.46 -13.35 -26.01
C ASP A 558 12.26 -14.30 -25.87
N PHE A 559 11.07 -13.79 -26.21
CA PHE A 559 9.82 -14.56 -26.21
C PHE A 559 9.50 -15.21 -27.56
N THR A 560 10.43 -15.22 -28.52
CA THR A 560 10.26 -15.84 -29.83
C THR A 560 9.88 -17.31 -29.71
N GLY A 561 8.82 -17.70 -30.43
CA GLY A 561 8.26 -19.06 -30.40
C GLY A 561 7.12 -19.25 -29.39
N THR A 562 6.76 -18.20 -28.64
CA THR A 562 5.47 -18.10 -27.97
C THR A 562 4.33 -18.15 -28.99
N SER A 563 3.19 -18.73 -28.61
CA SER A 563 2.02 -18.87 -29.49
C SER A 563 1.57 -17.54 -30.11
N PRO A 564 1.01 -17.58 -31.35
CA PRO A 564 0.35 -16.42 -31.94
C PRO A 564 -0.81 -15.95 -31.04
N GLN A 565 -1.32 -14.75 -31.29
CA GLN A 565 -2.54 -14.24 -30.66
C GLN A 565 -3.64 -15.32 -30.70
N SER A 566 -4.20 -15.61 -29.52
CA SER A 566 -5.29 -16.56 -29.34
C SER A 566 -6.62 -15.90 -29.72
N ASP A 567 -7.58 -16.72 -30.16
CA ASP A 567 -8.97 -16.31 -30.33
C ASP A 567 -9.70 -16.20 -28.98
N SER A 568 -9.09 -16.66 -27.88
CA SER A 568 -9.61 -16.51 -26.51
C SER A 568 -9.13 -15.21 -25.85
N ASN A 569 -9.52 -15.00 -24.59
CA ASN A 569 -9.11 -13.86 -23.77
C ASN A 569 -7.78 -14.03 -23.01
N PHE A 570 -7.04 -15.12 -23.24
CA PHE A 570 -5.72 -15.37 -22.64
C PHE A 570 -4.57 -14.57 -23.29
N ASN A 571 -4.89 -13.55 -24.08
CA ASN A 571 -3.89 -12.64 -24.62
C ASN A 571 -3.45 -11.64 -23.56
N ALA A 572 -2.16 -11.61 -23.21
CA ALA A 572 -1.58 -10.60 -22.33
C ALA A 572 -1.10 -9.39 -23.13
N PRO A 573 -1.53 -8.16 -22.79
CA PRO A 573 -0.95 -6.95 -23.36
C PRO A 573 0.56 -6.89 -23.15
N GLU A 574 1.27 -6.23 -24.06
CA GLU A 574 2.73 -6.13 -23.99
C GLU A 574 3.22 -5.50 -22.67
N ALA A 575 2.46 -4.53 -22.15
CA ALA A 575 2.71 -3.90 -20.86
C ALA A 575 2.69 -4.89 -19.70
N VAL A 576 1.78 -5.89 -19.71
CA VAL A 576 1.70 -6.97 -18.71
C VAL A 576 2.93 -7.88 -18.78
N THR A 577 3.37 -8.23 -19.99
CA THR A 577 4.57 -9.07 -20.17
C THR A 577 5.83 -8.35 -19.67
N ARG A 578 5.96 -7.05 -19.94
CA ARG A 578 7.06 -6.22 -19.40
C ARG A 578 7.02 -6.13 -17.88
N ALA A 579 5.82 -6.02 -17.29
CA ALA A 579 5.62 -6.04 -15.84
C ALA A 579 6.10 -7.36 -15.21
N ALA A 580 5.77 -8.51 -15.82
CA ALA A 580 6.24 -9.81 -15.36
C ALA A 580 7.78 -9.92 -15.39
N VAL A 581 8.43 -9.41 -16.45
CA VAL A 581 9.90 -9.35 -16.51
C VAL A 581 10.46 -8.47 -15.39
N LEU A 582 9.92 -7.27 -15.18
CA LEU A 582 10.33 -6.37 -14.09
C LEU A 582 10.22 -7.07 -12.73
N TYR A 583 9.06 -7.69 -12.46
CA TYR A 583 8.79 -8.40 -11.22
C TYR A 583 9.81 -9.52 -10.97
N VAL A 584 10.05 -10.40 -11.94
CA VAL A 584 10.98 -11.53 -11.80
C VAL A 584 12.38 -11.03 -11.49
N PHE A 585 12.93 -10.12 -12.29
CA PHE A 585 14.30 -9.65 -12.07
C PHE A 585 14.44 -8.89 -10.75
N ARG A 586 13.42 -8.14 -10.33
CA ARG A 586 13.45 -7.47 -9.03
C ARG A 586 13.36 -8.43 -7.86
N SER A 587 12.56 -9.49 -7.95
CA SER A 587 12.37 -10.49 -6.89
C SER A 587 13.66 -11.27 -6.55
N LEU A 588 14.57 -11.39 -7.51
CA LEU A 588 15.86 -12.08 -7.35
C LEU A 588 16.89 -11.24 -6.59
N ILE A 589 16.63 -9.93 -6.44
CA ILE A 589 17.51 -9.00 -5.73
C ILE A 589 17.14 -8.99 -4.25
N ARG A 590 18.06 -9.44 -3.40
CA ARG A 590 17.89 -9.50 -1.92
C ARG A 590 18.10 -8.15 -1.21
N GLU A 591 18.32 -7.08 -1.97
CA GLU A 591 18.52 -5.73 -1.46
C GLU A 591 17.20 -4.94 -1.49
N GLU A 592 17.01 -4.01 -0.55
CA GLU A 592 15.89 -3.06 -0.56
C GLU A 592 16.15 -1.96 -1.60
N ILE A 593 15.91 -2.26 -2.87
CA ILE A 593 15.94 -1.27 -3.95
C ILE A 593 14.51 -0.83 -4.31
N PRO A 594 14.29 0.45 -4.64
CA PRO A 594 13.00 0.93 -5.10
C PRO A 594 12.59 0.24 -6.39
N MET A 595 11.28 0.01 -6.52
CA MET A 595 10.69 -0.50 -7.75
C MET A 595 10.45 0.65 -8.73
N ASN A 596 11.33 0.79 -9.72
CA ASN A 596 11.25 1.84 -10.73
C ASN A 596 11.72 1.33 -12.10
N GLU A 597 11.52 2.13 -13.16
CA GLU A 597 11.82 1.71 -14.53
C GLU A 597 13.33 1.51 -14.80
N GLY A 598 14.20 2.00 -13.91
CA GLY A 598 15.65 1.73 -13.94
C GLY A 598 16.00 0.25 -13.90
N CYS A 599 15.16 -0.57 -13.24
CA CYS A 599 15.34 -2.02 -13.24
C CYS A 599 15.24 -2.67 -14.64
N LEU A 600 14.57 -2.01 -15.59
CA LEU A 600 14.42 -2.51 -16.96
C LEU A 600 15.57 -2.06 -17.89
N GLU A 601 16.31 -1.02 -17.55
CA GLU A 601 17.37 -0.47 -18.40
C GLU A 601 18.45 -1.49 -18.85
N PRO A 602 18.93 -2.43 -17.99
CA PRO A 602 19.90 -3.43 -18.42
C PRO A 602 19.25 -4.65 -19.11
N LEU A 603 17.93 -4.67 -19.31
CA LEU A 603 17.17 -5.78 -19.87
C LEU A 603 16.70 -5.44 -21.29
N ARG A 604 17.05 -6.30 -22.26
CA ARG A 604 16.52 -6.21 -23.64
C ARG A 604 15.38 -7.20 -23.79
N ILE A 605 14.16 -6.70 -23.86
CA ILE A 605 12.96 -7.52 -23.94
C ILE A 605 12.48 -7.58 -25.39
N ASN A 606 12.42 -8.77 -25.98
CA ASN A 606 11.87 -9.01 -27.30
C ASN A 606 10.57 -9.81 -27.19
N ILE A 607 9.45 -9.14 -27.49
CA ILE A 607 8.12 -9.75 -27.52
C ILE A 607 7.63 -9.73 -28.98
N PRO A 608 7.38 -10.88 -29.61
CA PRO A 608 6.91 -10.92 -30.99
C PRO A 608 5.54 -10.23 -31.13
N LYS A 609 5.44 -9.24 -32.02
CA LYS A 609 4.16 -8.58 -32.36
C LYS A 609 3.17 -9.59 -32.93
N GLY A 610 1.91 -9.52 -32.49
CA GLY A 610 0.86 -10.47 -32.90
C GLY A 610 0.96 -11.85 -32.24
N SER A 611 1.84 -12.01 -31.24
CA SER A 611 1.78 -13.14 -30.31
C SER A 611 0.72 -12.91 -29.25
N MET A 612 0.38 -13.96 -28.49
CA MET A 612 -0.51 -13.82 -27.34
C MET A 612 0.05 -12.91 -26.23
N LEU A 613 1.32 -12.49 -26.29
CA LEU A 613 1.96 -11.55 -25.34
C LEU A 613 2.09 -10.12 -25.90
N SER A 614 1.67 -9.89 -27.14
CA SER A 614 1.56 -8.57 -27.78
C SER A 614 0.40 -8.62 -28.80
N PRO A 615 -0.84 -8.79 -28.30
CA PRO A 615 -2.02 -8.87 -29.16
C PRO A 615 -2.32 -7.52 -29.83
N ALA A 616 -2.97 -7.58 -30.99
CA ALA A 616 -3.52 -6.44 -31.69
C ALA A 616 -5.03 -6.33 -31.46
N TYR A 617 -5.54 -5.11 -31.58
CA TYR A 617 -6.98 -4.87 -31.58
C TYR A 617 -7.66 -5.73 -32.67
N PRO A 618 -8.80 -6.41 -32.38
CA PRO A 618 -9.64 -6.25 -31.20
C PRO A 618 -9.60 -7.43 -30.19
N ALA A 619 -8.44 -8.08 -30.00
CA ALA A 619 -8.34 -9.25 -29.13
C ALA A 619 -8.91 -9.03 -27.73
N ALA A 620 -9.62 -10.03 -27.21
CA ALA A 620 -9.94 -10.10 -25.79
C ALA A 620 -8.65 -10.33 -24.96
N VAL A 621 -8.54 -9.69 -23.78
CA VAL A 621 -7.29 -9.70 -22.99
C VAL A 621 -7.49 -9.90 -21.49
N VAL A 622 -8.72 -10.04 -21.00
CA VAL A 622 -8.97 -10.01 -19.55
C VAL A 622 -8.20 -11.10 -18.79
N ALA A 623 -8.10 -12.31 -19.35
CA ALA A 623 -7.31 -13.39 -18.76
C ALA A 623 -5.80 -13.19 -18.92
N GLY A 624 -5.37 -12.34 -19.85
CA GLY A 624 -4.00 -11.92 -20.03
C GLY A 624 -3.36 -11.35 -18.76
N ASN A 625 -4.09 -10.45 -18.10
CA ASN A 625 -3.65 -9.76 -16.89
C ASN A 625 -3.53 -10.70 -15.69
N VAL A 626 -4.48 -11.63 -15.54
CA VAL A 626 -4.67 -12.41 -14.30
C VAL A 626 -4.25 -13.87 -14.39
N GLU A 627 -4.18 -14.46 -15.59
CA GLU A 627 -3.79 -15.86 -15.81
C GLU A 627 -2.50 -15.99 -16.62
N THR A 628 -2.45 -15.38 -17.81
CA THR A 628 -1.27 -15.48 -18.68
C THR A 628 -0.04 -14.84 -18.05
N SER A 629 -0.21 -13.74 -17.32
CA SER A 629 0.88 -13.06 -16.58
C SER A 629 1.55 -13.96 -15.52
N GLN A 630 0.77 -14.82 -14.85
CA GLN A 630 1.27 -15.83 -13.91
C GLN A 630 2.13 -16.86 -14.65
N CYS A 631 1.64 -17.37 -15.78
CA CYS A 631 2.38 -18.33 -16.61
C CYS A 631 3.65 -17.71 -17.22
N VAL A 632 3.64 -16.44 -17.62
CA VAL A 632 4.86 -15.71 -18.06
C VAL A 632 5.89 -15.69 -16.93
N THR A 633 5.44 -15.37 -15.71
CA THR A 633 6.30 -15.32 -14.53
C THR A 633 6.93 -16.67 -14.21
N ASP A 634 6.14 -17.73 -14.16
CA ASP A 634 6.64 -19.10 -13.94
C ASP A 634 7.57 -19.54 -15.08
N THR A 635 7.31 -19.15 -16.33
CA THR A 635 8.20 -19.42 -17.46
C THR A 635 9.57 -18.76 -17.27
N LEU A 636 9.61 -17.52 -16.80
CA LEU A 636 10.85 -16.78 -16.56
C LEU A 636 11.65 -17.40 -15.40
N TYR A 637 11.01 -17.74 -14.28
CA TYR A 637 11.69 -18.46 -13.20
C TYR A 637 12.18 -19.84 -13.63
N GLY A 638 11.38 -20.55 -14.43
CA GLY A 638 11.75 -21.81 -15.08
C GLY A 638 13.00 -21.66 -15.94
N ALA A 639 13.07 -20.60 -16.75
CA ALA A 639 14.23 -20.32 -17.61
C ALA A 639 15.48 -19.98 -16.79
N LEU A 640 15.33 -19.28 -15.67
CA LEU A 640 16.43 -18.94 -14.76
C LEU A 640 16.84 -20.10 -13.84
N GLY A 641 16.04 -21.16 -13.74
CA GLY A 641 16.25 -22.24 -12.77
C GLY A 641 16.20 -21.77 -11.31
N ALA A 642 15.44 -20.70 -11.03
CA ALA A 642 15.49 -20.00 -9.75
C ALA A 642 14.39 -20.43 -8.74
N LEU A 643 13.22 -20.82 -9.23
CA LEU A 643 12.04 -21.14 -8.43
C LEU A 643 11.16 -22.18 -9.14
N ALA A 644 10.63 -23.16 -8.41
CA ALA A 644 9.56 -24.02 -8.92
C ALA A 644 8.29 -23.18 -9.18
N ALA A 645 7.37 -23.67 -10.02
CA ALA A 645 6.15 -22.91 -10.29
C ALA A 645 5.31 -22.73 -9.02
N SER A 646 4.75 -21.54 -8.82
CA SER A 646 3.67 -21.38 -7.84
C SER A 646 2.36 -21.93 -8.42
N GLN A 647 1.21 -21.61 -7.83
CA GLN A 647 -0.09 -21.99 -8.36
C GLN A 647 -0.33 -21.61 -9.84
N GLY A 648 0.37 -20.62 -10.39
CA GLY A 648 0.34 -20.24 -11.81
C GLY A 648 -1.00 -19.68 -12.30
N THR A 649 -1.91 -19.34 -11.39
CA THR A 649 -3.27 -18.82 -11.65
C THR A 649 -3.69 -17.90 -10.51
N MET A 650 -4.54 -16.91 -10.78
CA MET A 650 -5.16 -16.10 -9.73
C MET A 650 -6.51 -16.68 -9.27
N ASN A 651 -6.98 -17.76 -9.89
CA ASN A 651 -8.28 -18.40 -9.61
C ASN A 651 -9.40 -17.37 -9.58
N ASN A 652 -9.51 -16.55 -10.62
CA ASN A 652 -10.47 -15.46 -10.67
C ASN A 652 -11.88 -16.01 -10.57
N PHE A 653 -12.63 -15.45 -9.61
CA PHE A 653 -14.02 -15.76 -9.41
C PHE A 653 -14.82 -14.47 -9.40
N THR A 654 -15.75 -14.35 -10.35
CA THR A 654 -16.73 -13.28 -10.37
C THR A 654 -18.12 -13.83 -10.19
N PHE A 655 -18.99 -13.03 -9.59
CA PHE A 655 -20.40 -13.28 -9.64
C PHE A 655 -21.19 -11.98 -9.52
N GLY A 656 -22.44 -12.03 -9.94
CA GLY A 656 -23.34 -10.91 -9.77
C GLY A 656 -24.65 -11.06 -10.50
N ASN A 657 -25.37 -9.94 -10.53
CA ASN A 657 -26.60 -9.71 -11.27
C ASN A 657 -26.64 -8.22 -11.66
N ASP A 658 -27.82 -7.69 -12.00
CA ASP A 658 -27.96 -6.28 -12.39
C ASP A 658 -27.70 -5.29 -11.24
N GLU A 659 -27.83 -5.72 -9.99
CA GLU A 659 -27.70 -4.88 -8.79
C GLU A 659 -26.34 -5.06 -8.08
N VAL A 660 -25.82 -6.27 -8.07
CA VAL A 660 -24.60 -6.66 -7.33
C VAL A 660 -23.55 -7.21 -8.28
N GLN A 661 -22.31 -6.74 -8.15
CA GLN A 661 -21.17 -7.24 -8.92
C GLN A 661 -19.97 -7.44 -7.98
N TYR A 662 -19.37 -8.63 -8.03
CA TYR A 662 -18.22 -8.97 -7.21
C TYR A 662 -17.14 -9.67 -8.03
N TYR A 663 -15.89 -9.39 -7.65
CA TYR A 663 -14.70 -10.02 -8.18
C TYR A 663 -13.75 -10.35 -7.03
N GLU A 664 -13.23 -11.58 -7.01
CA GLU A 664 -12.11 -12.01 -6.17
C GLU A 664 -11.07 -12.82 -6.94
N THR A 665 -9.83 -12.75 -6.45
CA THR A 665 -8.76 -13.71 -6.77
C THR A 665 -8.55 -14.60 -5.56
N ILE A 666 -8.44 -15.92 -5.75
CA ILE A 666 -8.31 -16.89 -4.66
C ILE A 666 -6.87 -17.41 -4.59
N CYS A 667 -6.28 -17.39 -3.39
CA CYS A 667 -4.89 -17.79 -3.15
C CYS A 667 -4.65 -19.30 -3.32
N GLY A 668 -3.39 -19.68 -3.45
CA GLY A 668 -2.96 -21.07 -3.62
C GLY A 668 -1.54 -21.31 -3.12
N GLY A 669 -0.91 -22.37 -3.59
CA GLY A 669 0.43 -22.73 -3.11
C GLY A 669 1.55 -21.94 -3.80
N ALA A 670 2.52 -21.44 -3.03
CA ALA A 670 3.74 -20.86 -3.59
C ALA A 670 4.77 -21.93 -3.97
N GLY A 671 5.56 -21.67 -5.01
CA GLY A 671 6.63 -22.55 -5.45
C GLY A 671 7.79 -22.59 -4.46
N ALA A 672 8.41 -23.76 -4.30
CA ALA A 672 9.62 -23.92 -3.49
C ALA A 672 10.88 -23.42 -4.24
N GLY A 673 11.93 -23.09 -3.49
CA GLY A 673 13.20 -22.65 -4.04
C GLY A 673 14.42 -23.16 -3.29
N PRO A 674 15.63 -22.74 -3.69
CA PRO A 674 16.87 -23.24 -3.11
C PRO A 674 17.05 -22.72 -1.68
N GLY A 675 16.67 -23.55 -0.70
CA GLY A 675 16.84 -23.24 0.71
C GLY A 675 15.55 -22.93 1.47
N PHE A 676 14.38 -23.01 0.81
CA PHE A 676 13.10 -22.66 1.42
C PHE A 676 11.92 -23.41 0.79
N ASP A 677 10.96 -23.76 1.64
CA ASP A 677 9.67 -24.32 1.24
C ASP A 677 8.75 -23.22 0.68
N GLY A 678 7.78 -23.62 -0.14
CA GLY A 678 6.70 -22.76 -0.58
C GLY A 678 5.69 -22.49 0.54
N ALA A 679 5.18 -21.26 0.62
CA ALA A 679 4.12 -20.89 1.56
C ALA A 679 2.75 -21.43 1.12
N ASP A 680 1.96 -21.90 2.08
CA ASP A 680 0.60 -22.41 1.88
C ASP A 680 -0.42 -21.27 1.73
N ALA A 681 -1.35 -21.41 0.78
CA ALA A 681 -2.53 -20.55 0.61
C ALA A 681 -2.23 -19.04 0.63
N VAL A 682 -1.24 -18.60 -0.15
CA VAL A 682 -0.88 -17.18 -0.33
C VAL A 682 -1.08 -16.73 -1.79
N HIS A 683 -1.33 -15.44 -1.99
CA HIS A 683 -1.24 -14.83 -3.32
C HIS A 683 0.21 -14.77 -3.75
N THR A 684 0.45 -15.06 -5.03
CA THR A 684 1.80 -15.19 -5.58
C THR A 684 1.95 -14.35 -6.85
N HIS A 685 3.17 -13.88 -7.07
CA HIS A 685 3.61 -13.23 -8.30
C HIS A 685 2.81 -12.00 -8.68
N MET A 686 1.97 -12.08 -9.72
CA MET A 686 1.33 -10.92 -10.33
C MET A 686 0.15 -10.35 -9.52
N THR A 687 -0.10 -10.90 -8.33
CA THR A 687 -1.09 -10.41 -7.36
C THR A 687 -0.60 -10.61 -5.92
N ASN A 688 -1.05 -9.70 -5.07
CA ASN A 688 -0.90 -9.66 -3.61
C ASN A 688 -2.15 -8.99 -3.02
N SER A 689 -3.29 -9.08 -3.72
CA SER A 689 -4.55 -8.52 -3.24
C SER A 689 -4.97 -9.21 -1.95
N ARG A 690 -5.65 -8.48 -1.07
CA ARG A 690 -6.22 -9.07 0.12
C ARG A 690 -7.47 -9.88 -0.25
N MET A 691 -7.74 -10.90 0.55
CA MET A 691 -9.06 -11.50 0.60
C MET A 691 -10.02 -10.52 1.27
N THR A 692 -11.25 -10.42 0.78
CA THR A 692 -12.30 -9.69 1.49
C THR A 692 -12.59 -10.39 2.81
N ASP A 693 -12.71 -9.61 3.89
CA ASP A 693 -13.14 -10.15 5.19
C ASP A 693 -14.48 -10.86 5.06
N VAL A 694 -14.65 -11.98 5.77
CA VAL A 694 -15.86 -12.81 5.65
C VAL A 694 -17.11 -12.04 6.05
N GLU A 695 -17.05 -11.23 7.11
CA GLU A 695 -18.21 -10.47 7.59
C GLU A 695 -18.58 -9.38 6.57
N VAL A 696 -17.60 -8.65 6.06
CA VAL A 696 -17.82 -7.64 5.00
C VAL A 696 -18.38 -8.30 3.75
N PHE A 697 -17.87 -9.48 3.38
CA PHE A 697 -18.31 -10.21 2.19
C PHE A 697 -19.77 -10.69 2.31
N GLU A 698 -20.15 -11.29 3.44
CA GLU A 698 -21.52 -11.78 3.65
C GLU A 698 -22.53 -10.64 3.87
N GLN A 699 -22.10 -9.47 4.37
CA GLN A 699 -22.95 -8.30 4.54
C GLN A 699 -23.28 -7.60 3.21
N ASN A 700 -22.32 -7.56 2.27
CA ASN A 700 -22.46 -6.78 1.04
C ASN A 700 -22.91 -7.61 -0.17
N PHE A 701 -22.82 -8.94 -0.11
CA PHE A 701 -23.08 -9.81 -1.25
C PHE A 701 -24.01 -10.98 -0.88
N PRO A 702 -24.83 -11.51 -1.82
CA PRO A 702 -25.80 -12.56 -1.56
C PRO A 702 -25.14 -13.95 -1.46
N VAL A 703 -24.18 -14.09 -0.55
CA VAL A 703 -23.32 -15.26 -0.40
C VAL A 703 -22.96 -15.48 1.07
N MET A 704 -22.74 -16.75 1.42
CA MET A 704 -22.26 -17.19 2.72
C MET A 704 -21.01 -18.06 2.53
N VAL A 705 -19.96 -17.80 3.30
CA VAL A 705 -18.71 -18.55 3.29
C VAL A 705 -18.87 -19.79 4.17
N GLU A 706 -19.11 -20.95 3.55
CA GLU A 706 -19.19 -22.21 4.31
C GLU A 706 -17.82 -22.69 4.78
N SER A 707 -16.76 -22.41 4.01
CA SER A 707 -15.40 -22.80 4.37
C SER A 707 -14.36 -22.03 3.55
N PHE A 708 -13.26 -21.66 4.21
CA PHE A 708 -12.02 -21.26 3.56
C PHE A 708 -10.85 -21.89 4.31
N ALA A 709 -10.14 -22.83 3.67
CA ALA A 709 -9.14 -23.66 4.37
C ALA A 709 -7.96 -24.06 3.47
N ILE A 710 -6.82 -24.40 4.08
CA ILE A 710 -5.66 -24.95 3.36
C ILE A 710 -5.99 -26.34 2.80
N ARG A 711 -5.68 -26.55 1.52
CA ARG A 711 -5.85 -27.81 0.79
C ARG A 711 -4.65 -28.73 1.01
N LYS A 712 -4.60 -29.35 2.19
CA LYS A 712 -3.44 -30.12 2.65
C LYS A 712 -2.98 -31.20 1.66
N GLY A 713 -1.67 -31.26 1.42
CA GLY A 713 -1.03 -32.24 0.54
C GLY A 713 -1.31 -32.01 -0.95
N SER A 714 -1.52 -30.77 -1.37
CA SER A 714 -1.59 -30.35 -2.77
C SER A 714 -0.26 -29.78 -3.30
N GLY A 715 0.65 -29.35 -2.44
CA GLY A 715 2.01 -28.95 -2.81
C GLY A 715 2.86 -30.11 -3.33
N GLY A 716 3.76 -29.81 -4.26
CA GLY A 716 4.71 -30.75 -4.84
C GLY A 716 5.79 -31.17 -3.84
N ALA A 717 6.16 -32.44 -3.85
CA ALA A 717 7.22 -32.95 -2.96
C ALA A 717 8.62 -32.57 -3.49
N GLY A 718 9.56 -32.37 -2.58
CA GLY A 718 10.97 -32.15 -2.91
C GLY A 718 11.82 -32.22 -1.66
N LYS A 719 13.11 -31.86 -1.77
CA LYS A 719 13.91 -31.51 -0.60
C LYS A 719 13.27 -30.33 0.13
N TRP A 720 12.77 -29.37 -0.63
CA TRP A 720 11.90 -28.31 -0.19
C TRP A 720 10.51 -28.55 -0.81
N HIS A 721 9.47 -28.51 0.02
CA HIS A 721 8.10 -28.78 -0.41
C HIS A 721 7.47 -27.52 -0.99
N GLY A 722 6.69 -27.68 -2.06
CA GLY A 722 5.82 -26.60 -2.52
C GLY A 722 4.70 -26.34 -1.52
N GLY A 723 4.15 -25.14 -1.54
CA GLY A 723 3.03 -24.76 -0.69
C GLY A 723 1.74 -25.46 -1.09
N ASP A 724 0.87 -25.73 -0.12
CA ASP A 724 -0.47 -26.22 -0.34
C ASP A 724 -1.40 -25.10 -0.86
N GLY A 725 -2.33 -25.47 -1.75
CA GLY A 725 -3.42 -24.60 -2.21
C GLY A 725 -4.47 -24.33 -1.13
N SER A 726 -5.62 -23.83 -1.55
CA SER A 726 -6.76 -23.52 -0.69
C SER A 726 -8.06 -24.15 -1.20
N VAL A 727 -9.06 -24.21 -0.32
CA VAL A 727 -10.43 -24.65 -0.62
C VAL A 727 -11.36 -23.51 -0.23
N ARG A 728 -12.04 -22.92 -1.21
CA ARG A 728 -13.04 -21.85 -1.04
C ARG A 728 -14.43 -22.43 -1.33
N LYS A 729 -15.33 -22.40 -0.34
CA LYS A 729 -16.72 -22.89 -0.45
C LYS A 729 -17.70 -21.77 -0.17
N LEU A 730 -18.50 -21.41 -1.17
CA LEU A 730 -19.43 -20.31 -1.10
C LEU A 730 -20.84 -20.77 -1.44
N LYS A 731 -21.79 -20.49 -0.56
CA LYS A 731 -23.21 -20.79 -0.74
C LYS A 731 -23.95 -19.51 -1.10
N PHE A 732 -24.69 -19.53 -2.20
CA PHE A 732 -25.45 -18.36 -2.64
C PHE A 732 -26.83 -18.34 -2.01
N VAL A 733 -27.27 -17.16 -1.54
CA VAL A 733 -28.60 -16.98 -0.96
C VAL A 733 -29.60 -16.41 -1.95
N GLU A 734 -29.13 -15.89 -3.09
CA GLU A 734 -29.94 -15.40 -4.20
C GLU A 734 -29.41 -15.93 -5.55
N PRO A 735 -30.24 -15.90 -6.61
CA PRO A 735 -29.77 -16.23 -7.95
C PRO A 735 -28.70 -15.25 -8.46
N VAL A 736 -27.57 -15.78 -8.92
CA VAL A 736 -26.48 -15.01 -9.54
C VAL A 736 -25.96 -15.71 -10.80
N GLU A 737 -25.32 -14.93 -11.66
CA GLU A 737 -24.44 -15.45 -12.70
C GLU A 737 -23.00 -15.36 -12.19
N ALA A 738 -22.27 -16.46 -12.25
CA ALA A 738 -20.90 -16.56 -11.79
C ALA A 738 -19.98 -16.99 -12.92
N ALA A 739 -18.75 -16.48 -12.95
CA ALA A 739 -17.72 -16.91 -13.87
C ALA A 739 -16.44 -17.30 -13.12
N ILE A 740 -15.81 -18.37 -13.60
CA ILE A 740 -14.46 -18.74 -13.20
C ILE A 740 -13.56 -18.53 -14.40
N LEU A 741 -12.45 -17.84 -14.17
CA LEU A 741 -11.38 -17.66 -15.13
C LEU A 741 -10.08 -18.12 -14.48
N SER A 742 -9.61 -19.30 -14.85
CA SER A 742 -8.49 -19.95 -14.16
C SER A 742 -7.70 -20.90 -15.05
N ASN A 743 -6.44 -21.15 -14.71
CA ASN A 743 -5.53 -22.11 -15.33
C ASN A 743 -5.23 -23.26 -14.35
N HIS A 744 -4.33 -24.20 -14.68
CA HIS A 744 -3.89 -25.26 -13.77
C HIS A 744 -4.97 -26.23 -13.27
N ARG A 745 -5.97 -26.50 -14.11
CA ARG A 745 -6.94 -27.60 -13.97
C ARG A 745 -6.56 -28.79 -14.85
N ARG A 746 -5.69 -28.60 -15.85
CA ARG A 746 -5.12 -29.66 -16.70
C ARG A 746 -3.59 -29.79 -16.54
N ILE A 747 -2.85 -28.70 -16.66
CA ILE A 747 -1.40 -28.67 -16.52
C ILE A 747 -1.06 -28.47 -15.04
N ALA A 748 -0.22 -29.32 -14.46
CA ALA A 748 0.22 -29.17 -13.07
C ALA A 748 1.34 -28.13 -12.96
N PRO A 749 1.36 -27.28 -11.92
CA PRO A 749 2.53 -26.48 -11.57
C PRO A 749 3.79 -27.33 -11.47
N PHE A 750 4.84 -26.97 -12.21
CA PHE A 750 6.06 -27.77 -12.31
C PHE A 750 6.92 -27.70 -11.04
N GLY A 751 7.55 -28.81 -10.68
CA GLY A 751 8.67 -28.83 -9.73
C GLY A 751 10.00 -28.49 -10.42
N MET A 752 11.03 -28.18 -9.63
CA MET A 752 12.34 -27.77 -10.13
C MET A 752 13.49 -28.56 -9.47
N ASP A 753 14.58 -28.75 -10.20
CA ASP A 753 15.80 -29.43 -9.74
C ASP A 753 15.54 -30.83 -9.12
N GLY A 754 14.61 -31.59 -9.72
CA GLY A 754 14.21 -32.91 -9.23
C GLY A 754 13.07 -32.92 -8.20
N GLY A 755 12.49 -31.76 -7.87
CA GLY A 755 11.21 -31.67 -7.17
C GLY A 755 10.03 -32.09 -8.05
N GLU A 756 8.98 -32.60 -7.42
CA GLU A 756 7.74 -33.05 -8.06
C GLU A 756 6.77 -31.88 -8.31
N SER A 757 5.94 -32.03 -9.34
CA SER A 757 4.83 -31.12 -9.63
C SER A 757 3.77 -31.12 -8.53
N ALA A 758 3.07 -30.00 -8.40
CA ALA A 758 1.93 -29.87 -7.50
C ALA A 758 0.68 -30.59 -8.03
N LYS A 759 -0.37 -30.68 -7.20
CA LYS A 759 -1.71 -31.06 -7.67
C LYS A 759 -2.36 -29.90 -8.41
N THR A 760 -3.08 -30.22 -9.48
CA THR A 760 -3.98 -29.28 -10.17
C THR A 760 -5.15 -28.86 -9.26
N GLY A 761 -5.74 -27.72 -9.61
CA GLY A 761 -7.00 -27.24 -9.03
C GLY A 761 -8.23 -27.93 -9.60
N THR A 762 -9.38 -27.75 -8.95
CA THR A 762 -10.68 -28.29 -9.34
C THR A 762 -11.82 -27.34 -9.00
N ASN A 763 -12.78 -27.23 -9.90
CA ASN A 763 -13.97 -26.38 -9.74
C ASN A 763 -15.22 -27.28 -9.72
N THR A 764 -16.10 -27.11 -8.73
CA THR A 764 -17.31 -27.92 -8.57
C THR A 764 -18.49 -27.08 -8.09
N VAL A 765 -19.69 -27.37 -8.57
CA VAL A 765 -20.95 -26.84 -7.99
C VAL A 765 -21.73 -27.98 -7.35
N ILE A 766 -22.20 -27.76 -6.12
CA ILE A 766 -23.23 -28.57 -5.48
C ILE A 766 -24.56 -27.85 -5.68
N ARG A 767 -25.43 -28.42 -6.50
CA ARG A 767 -26.78 -27.90 -6.69
C ARG A 767 -27.60 -28.08 -5.41
N ASN A 768 -28.61 -27.25 -5.21
CA ASN A 768 -29.50 -27.32 -4.05
C ASN A 768 -30.20 -28.70 -3.89
N ASN A 769 -30.34 -29.47 -4.97
CA ASN A 769 -30.83 -30.86 -4.94
C ASN A 769 -29.76 -31.91 -4.55
N GLY A 770 -28.55 -31.49 -4.18
CA GLY A 770 -27.41 -32.33 -3.84
C GLY A 770 -26.59 -32.83 -5.02
N LYS A 771 -26.93 -32.50 -6.27
CA LYS A 771 -26.18 -32.93 -7.46
C LYS A 771 -24.84 -32.22 -7.53
N LEU A 772 -23.76 -33.00 -7.68
CA LEU A 772 -22.41 -32.49 -7.93
C LEU A 772 -22.16 -32.33 -9.43
N GLU A 773 -21.70 -31.15 -9.83
CA GLU A 773 -21.33 -30.80 -11.21
C GLU A 773 -19.89 -30.31 -11.24
N LYS A 774 -19.01 -31.07 -11.90
CA LYS A 774 -17.62 -30.64 -12.12
C LYS A 774 -17.59 -29.60 -13.24
N LEU A 775 -16.87 -28.51 -13.00
CA LEU A 775 -16.72 -27.40 -13.93
C LEU A 775 -15.33 -27.41 -14.59
N SER A 776 -15.22 -26.77 -15.76
CA SER A 776 -13.96 -26.52 -16.46
C SER A 776 -13.11 -25.44 -15.77
N ALA A 777 -11.90 -25.22 -16.27
CA ALA A 777 -10.99 -24.17 -15.80
C ALA A 777 -11.56 -22.76 -16.03
N THR A 778 -12.18 -22.57 -17.19
CA THR A 778 -12.95 -21.38 -17.54
C THR A 778 -14.41 -21.76 -17.76
N VAL A 779 -15.34 -21.04 -17.14
CA VAL A 779 -16.78 -21.30 -17.28
C VAL A 779 -17.61 -20.13 -16.79
N THR A 780 -18.76 -19.92 -17.41
CA THR A 780 -19.86 -19.11 -16.86
C THR A 780 -21.01 -20.03 -16.45
N VAL A 781 -21.52 -19.88 -15.23
CA VAL A 781 -22.54 -20.75 -14.64
C VAL A 781 -23.60 -19.93 -13.90
N LYS A 782 -24.86 -20.26 -14.11
CA LYS A 782 -25.97 -19.72 -13.31
C LYS A 782 -26.09 -20.51 -12.01
N LEU A 783 -26.08 -19.81 -10.88
CA LEU A 783 -26.21 -20.37 -9.55
C LEU A 783 -27.56 -19.94 -8.98
N ALA A 784 -28.34 -20.90 -8.50
CA ALA A 784 -29.60 -20.62 -7.81
C ALA A 784 -29.35 -20.40 -6.31
N ALA A 785 -30.32 -19.80 -5.63
CA ALA A 785 -30.33 -19.77 -4.17
C ALA A 785 -30.22 -21.20 -3.59
N GLY A 786 -29.26 -21.40 -2.70
CA GLY A 786 -28.90 -22.68 -2.09
C GLY A 786 -27.83 -23.48 -2.83
N ASP A 787 -27.43 -23.10 -4.05
CA ASP A 787 -26.28 -23.73 -4.72
C ASP A 787 -24.97 -23.33 -4.01
N VAL A 788 -24.01 -24.26 -3.99
CA VAL A 788 -22.68 -24.07 -3.39
C VAL A 788 -21.60 -24.24 -4.46
N ILE A 789 -20.73 -23.25 -4.62
CA ILE A 789 -19.53 -23.36 -5.46
C ILE A 789 -18.32 -23.73 -4.58
N ILE A 790 -17.50 -24.64 -5.09
CA ILE A 790 -16.28 -25.11 -4.44
C ILE A 790 -15.13 -24.93 -5.42
N ILE A 791 -14.16 -24.11 -5.04
CA ILE A 791 -12.93 -23.88 -5.77
C ILE A 791 -11.78 -24.43 -4.93
N GLU A 792 -11.14 -25.48 -5.43
CA GLU A 792 -9.90 -26.02 -4.90
C GLU A 792 -8.75 -25.49 -5.76
N THR A 793 -7.90 -24.64 -5.18
CA THR A 793 -6.78 -24.05 -5.91
C THR A 793 -5.59 -25.01 -6.01
N PRO A 794 -4.70 -24.84 -7.00
CA PRO A 794 -3.52 -25.67 -7.13
C PRO A 794 -2.49 -25.38 -6.03
N GLY A 795 -1.63 -26.37 -5.76
CA GLY A 795 -0.44 -26.17 -4.92
C GLY A 795 0.73 -25.57 -5.73
N GLY A 796 1.86 -25.31 -5.06
CA GLY A 796 3.12 -24.96 -5.70
C GLY A 796 4.03 -26.17 -5.91
N GLY A 797 4.93 -26.11 -6.89
CA GLY A 797 5.88 -27.19 -7.18
C GLY A 797 6.98 -27.32 -6.11
N GLY A 798 7.50 -28.54 -5.94
CA GLY A 798 8.62 -28.82 -5.04
C GLY A 798 9.98 -28.47 -5.66
N PHE A 799 11.02 -28.36 -4.82
CA PHE A 799 12.39 -28.07 -5.25
C PHE A 799 13.37 -29.10 -4.70
N GLY A 800 14.27 -29.59 -5.55
CA GLY A 800 15.30 -30.55 -5.17
C GLY A 800 14.77 -31.98 -5.04
N ALA A 801 15.60 -32.97 -5.36
CA ALA A 801 15.25 -34.39 -5.16
C ALA A 801 15.02 -34.72 -3.68
N LYS A 802 13.99 -35.52 -3.41
CA LYS A 802 13.69 -36.05 -2.06
C LYS A 802 14.74 -37.10 -1.69
N ASN A 803 15.40 -36.94 -0.54
CA ASN A 803 16.35 -37.92 -0.01
C ASN A 803 15.63 -39.18 0.49
#